data_AF-N4UHB4-F1
#
_entry.id   AF-N4UHB4-F1
#
_cell.length_a   1.000
_cell.length_b   1.000
_cell.length_c   1.000
_cell.angle_alpha   90.00
_cell.angle_beta   90.00
_cell.angle_gamma   90.00
#
_symmetry.space_group_name_H-M   'P 1'
#
loop_
_entity.id
_entity.type
_entity.pdbx_description
1 polymer ?
#
loop_
_entity_poly.entity_id
_entity_poly.type
_entity_poly.pdbx_seq_one_letter_code
_entity_poly.pdbx_strand_id
1 'polypeptide(L)'
;MGPQEFELRSVVTLTNDPDGEPRRPWQSSGLAKDKQVVRYYKRSLGIFGFYLLILVLPWIFTCVLMIRPINKESYFNQAGSMTPGDVDNWHRSRVALSSLTAISSVIGLPIVSGLLAHGAVVYTQRRNPGQKLSVLQLFALADREWLDLRYLFKPPSNFKSTERSLYLWLATFLILITAIQPPIQTILVRDERIDVVTCKGHPARHKDHYSGACKYPFKDLDTQVITRDAEPIDLNFCPQDVVVKKTSQKLLSSANNDIQTNLCICAEGSYDTVAWNTSRDKQEHNETLWLSMKWDIPEGEDTSGLFRNNDSYVLRCDSVSRRGWFQLPNDANGGKPGPLRDEWPSWRELKYEFNDYYINSPQIPDEELQKYRDQLSYTYQGPSVPGPLMTVALAMFGNSSFFQAARVADRDTYNQTINNICENSLFPMLGIMPRNYGMGGCSRSVRNRNKTPKMQDVIYNYFNGLKNEAATAQALEKAMFFANEALLTTAASLSQNRPIFYNPGTAVMKPKTDLAAVITVTTLIGFQVVALCALMWFILRAPTWTETLDADALAQIGGQLKEWGEPRPDLTQINGIVGVDETRHQAETSSVRLSTGQDAASHSGSIHLTLGGEGLINRGVMERMQADTTTAVQA
;
A
#
# COMPACT_ATOMS: atom_id res chain seq x y z
N MET A 1 -10.92 -35.17 -51.07
CA MET A 1 -10.96 -34.47 -52.37
C MET A 1 -12.16 -33.54 -52.37
N GLY A 2 -12.00 -32.30 -52.84
CA GLY A 2 -13.12 -31.38 -53.14
C GLY A 2 -13.76 -30.66 -51.94
N PRO A 3 -13.72 -29.32 -51.89
CA PRO A 3 -14.65 -28.54 -51.07
C PRO A 3 -16.01 -28.42 -51.77
N GLN A 4 -17.07 -28.11 -51.02
CA GLN A 4 -18.34 -27.65 -51.58
C GLN A 4 -18.61 -26.21 -51.12
N GLU A 5 -18.85 -25.34 -52.11
CA GLU A 5 -19.19 -23.93 -51.91
C GLU A 5 -20.70 -23.78 -51.60
N PHE A 6 -21.04 -22.77 -50.81
CA PHE A 6 -22.43 -22.39 -50.55
C PHE A 6 -22.86 -21.28 -51.50
N GLU A 7 -23.79 -21.56 -52.42
CA GLU A 7 -24.43 -20.52 -53.24
C GLU A 7 -25.58 -19.81 -52.52
N LEU A 8 -25.72 -18.51 -52.81
CA LEU A 8 -26.83 -17.65 -52.40
C LEU A 8 -28.10 -17.97 -53.21
N ARG A 9 -29.26 -18.09 -52.55
CA ARG A 9 -30.56 -18.11 -53.24
C ARG A 9 -31.19 -16.73 -53.36
N SER A 10 -31.84 -16.54 -54.51
CA SER A 10 -32.31 -15.27 -55.05
C SER A 10 -33.67 -14.80 -54.53
N VAL A 11 -33.80 -13.47 -54.51
CA VAL A 11 -34.97 -12.64 -54.82
C VAL A 11 -36.24 -13.41 -55.24
N VAL A 12 -37.33 -13.17 -54.51
CA VAL A 12 -38.70 -13.53 -54.93
C VAL A 12 -39.34 -12.31 -55.58
N THR A 13 -39.72 -12.45 -56.85
CA THR A 13 -40.58 -11.49 -57.57
C THR A 13 -42.05 -11.81 -57.27
N LEU A 14 -42.84 -10.79 -56.92
CA LEU A 14 -44.29 -10.89 -56.87
C LEU A 14 -44.91 -10.40 -58.19
N THR A 15 -46.00 -11.05 -58.58
CA THR A 15 -46.54 -11.11 -59.94
C THR A 15 -47.42 -9.92 -60.31
N ASN A 16 -47.40 -9.56 -61.60
CA ASN A 16 -48.40 -8.66 -62.20
C ASN A 16 -49.75 -9.38 -62.33
N ASP A 17 -50.83 -8.69 -61.95
CA ASP A 17 -52.21 -9.09 -62.20
C ASP A 17 -52.82 -8.11 -63.22
N PRO A 18 -53.23 -8.54 -64.43
CA PRO A 18 -53.66 -7.65 -65.50
C PRO A 18 -55.18 -7.59 -65.61
N ASP A 19 -55.84 -6.81 -64.75
CA ASP A 19 -57.12 -6.14 -65.03
C ASP A 19 -57.55 -5.25 -63.84
N GLY A 20 -57.17 -3.97 -63.88
CA GLY A 20 -57.56 -2.99 -62.87
C GLY A 20 -57.11 -1.57 -63.20
N GLU A 21 -58.06 -0.62 -63.22
CA GLU A 21 -57.75 0.80 -63.44
C GLU A 21 -56.72 1.33 -62.44
N PRO A 22 -55.83 2.25 -62.85
CA PRO A 22 -54.80 2.80 -61.97
C PRO A 22 -55.41 3.72 -60.91
N ARG A 23 -55.78 3.15 -59.77
CA ARG A 23 -56.07 3.90 -58.55
C ARG A 23 -54.81 4.67 -58.14
N ARG A 24 -54.89 6.00 -58.19
CA ARG A 24 -53.84 6.90 -57.65
C ARG A 24 -53.48 6.45 -56.23
N PRO A 25 -52.18 6.30 -55.89
CA PRO A 25 -51.77 6.14 -54.50
C PRO A 25 -52.28 7.32 -53.69
N TRP A 26 -52.94 7.00 -52.56
CA TRP A 26 -53.56 8.00 -51.71
C TRP A 26 -52.50 8.94 -51.15
N GLN A 27 -52.79 10.24 -51.18
CA GLN A 27 -52.05 11.20 -50.34
C GLN A 27 -52.28 10.79 -48.89
N SER A 28 -51.21 10.40 -48.19
CA SER A 28 -51.26 10.10 -46.76
C SER A 28 -51.32 11.40 -45.95
N SER A 29 -52.47 12.07 -46.00
CA SER A 29 -52.78 13.18 -45.11
C SER A 29 -52.98 12.67 -43.69
N GLY A 30 -52.16 13.14 -42.75
CA GLY A 30 -52.41 13.02 -41.31
C GLY A 30 -51.73 11.85 -40.59
N LEU A 31 -50.39 11.88 -40.48
CA LEU A 31 -49.68 11.11 -39.44
C LEU A 31 -49.51 11.95 -38.17
N ALA A 32 -50.63 12.30 -37.52
CA ALA A 32 -50.64 13.15 -36.33
C ALA A 32 -51.60 12.58 -35.26
N LYS A 33 -51.24 11.43 -34.67
CA LYS A 33 -51.92 10.89 -33.48
C LYS A 33 -51.08 9.81 -32.76
N ASP A 34 -49.95 10.23 -32.18
CA ASP A 34 -49.58 9.65 -30.89
C ASP A 34 -49.07 10.71 -29.91
N LYS A 35 -49.18 10.39 -28.63
CA LYS A 35 -49.42 11.36 -27.54
C LYS A 35 -48.20 12.24 -27.23
N GLN A 36 -48.30 13.53 -27.53
CA GLN A 36 -47.45 14.57 -26.93
C GLN A 36 -47.79 14.76 -25.44
N VAL A 37 -47.33 13.83 -24.60
CA VAL A 37 -47.28 14.01 -23.15
C VAL A 37 -45.88 14.47 -22.78
N VAL A 38 -45.69 15.79 -22.73
CA VAL A 38 -44.49 16.40 -22.13
C VAL A 38 -44.36 15.89 -20.69
N ARG A 39 -43.44 14.95 -20.47
CA ARG A 39 -43.10 14.45 -19.14
C ARG A 39 -41.64 14.73 -18.85
N TYR A 40 -41.44 15.61 -17.88
CA TYR A 40 -40.16 15.96 -17.27
C TYR A 40 -39.23 14.74 -17.13
N TYR A 41 -37.94 14.95 -17.38
CA TYR A 41 -36.84 13.97 -17.52
C TYR A 41 -36.54 13.05 -16.31
N LYS A 42 -37.56 12.57 -15.57
CA LYS A 42 -37.43 11.63 -14.43
C LYS A 42 -36.69 10.34 -14.82
N ARG A 43 -36.87 9.85 -16.05
CA ARG A 43 -36.12 8.69 -16.60
C ARG A 43 -34.62 9.01 -16.74
N SER A 44 -34.28 10.09 -17.43
CA SER A 44 -32.89 10.53 -17.60
C SER A 44 -32.21 10.84 -16.26
N LEU A 45 -32.92 11.49 -15.31
CA LEU A 45 -32.43 11.73 -13.95
C LEU A 45 -32.15 10.42 -13.20
N GLY A 46 -33.01 9.40 -13.35
CA GLY A 46 -32.80 8.07 -12.77
C GLY A 46 -31.59 7.35 -13.38
N ILE A 47 -31.43 7.39 -14.71
CA ILE A 47 -30.30 6.81 -15.44
C ILE A 47 -28.98 7.51 -15.03
N PHE A 48 -28.97 8.84 -14.99
CA PHE A 48 -27.85 9.65 -14.52
C PHE A 48 -27.47 9.31 -13.06
N GLY A 49 -28.44 9.25 -12.15
CA GLY A 49 -28.19 8.92 -10.74
C GLY A 49 -27.65 7.51 -10.55
N PHE A 50 -28.20 6.53 -11.26
CA PHE A 50 -27.72 5.15 -11.28
C PHE A 50 -26.28 5.05 -11.80
N TYR A 51 -25.98 5.73 -12.91
CA TYR A 51 -24.63 5.74 -13.47
C TYR A 51 -23.61 6.44 -12.57
N LEU A 52 -23.99 7.57 -11.96
CA LEU A 52 -23.12 8.28 -11.01
C LEU A 52 -22.79 7.43 -9.79
N LEU A 53 -23.76 6.67 -9.25
CA LEU A 53 -23.52 5.71 -8.16
C LEU A 53 -22.53 4.61 -8.58
N ILE A 54 -22.70 4.01 -9.76
CA ILE A 54 -21.83 2.93 -10.26
C ILE A 54 -20.45 3.44 -10.70
N LEU A 55 -20.32 4.71 -11.09
CA LEU A 55 -19.04 5.34 -11.41
C LEU A 55 -18.23 5.67 -10.14
N VAL A 56 -18.90 6.24 -9.13
CA VAL A 56 -18.22 6.83 -7.95
C VAL A 56 -18.02 5.84 -6.82
N LEU A 57 -19.02 5.00 -6.49
CA LEU A 57 -18.91 4.09 -5.34
C LEU A 57 -17.77 3.07 -5.47
N PRO A 58 -17.56 2.37 -6.62
CA PRO A 58 -16.46 1.42 -6.73
C PRO A 58 -15.09 2.07 -6.57
N TRP A 59 -14.94 3.32 -7.02
CA TRP A 59 -13.71 4.09 -6.81
C TRP A 59 -13.48 4.42 -5.32
N ILE A 60 -14.49 4.95 -4.63
CA ILE A 60 -14.42 5.23 -3.18
C ILE A 60 -14.04 3.96 -2.40
N PHE A 61 -14.71 2.83 -2.66
CA PHE A 61 -14.38 1.57 -2.00
C PHE A 61 -12.99 1.03 -2.38
N THR A 62 -12.51 1.27 -3.61
CA THR A 62 -11.13 0.93 -4.01
C THR A 62 -10.12 1.75 -3.22
N CYS A 63 -10.33 3.06 -3.05
CA CYS A 63 -9.50 3.91 -2.20
C CYS A 63 -9.52 3.49 -0.73
N VAL A 64 -10.68 3.03 -0.21
CA VAL A 64 -10.75 2.46 1.15
C VAL A 64 -9.91 1.19 1.24
N LEU A 65 -10.04 0.25 0.30
CA LEU A 65 -9.28 -1.01 0.26
C LEU A 65 -7.77 -0.84 0.01
N MET A 66 -7.30 0.31 -0.48
CA MET A 66 -5.86 0.60 -0.49
C MET A 66 -5.29 0.71 0.95
N ILE A 67 -6.10 1.23 1.87
CA ILE A 67 -5.69 1.59 3.24
C ILE A 67 -6.13 0.53 4.27
N ARG A 68 -7.38 0.07 4.21
CA ARG A 68 -7.97 -0.84 5.21
C ARG A 68 -9.03 -1.80 4.62
N PRO A 69 -9.23 -2.98 5.22
CA PRO A 69 -10.33 -3.85 4.83
C PRO A 69 -11.69 -3.23 5.19
N ILE A 70 -12.74 -3.64 4.47
CA ILE A 70 -14.12 -3.32 4.85
C ILE A 70 -14.39 -3.95 6.23
N ASN A 71 -14.94 -3.16 7.15
CA ASN A 71 -15.25 -3.50 8.55
C ASN A 71 -14.05 -3.75 9.49
N LYS A 72 -12.82 -3.36 9.13
CA LYS A 72 -11.65 -3.37 10.04
C LYS A 72 -10.87 -2.06 9.94
N GLU A 73 -10.05 -1.75 10.94
CA GLU A 73 -9.29 -0.49 11.00
C GLU A 73 -8.04 -0.52 10.11
N SER A 74 -7.37 -1.67 10.02
CA SER A 74 -6.09 -1.88 9.33
C SER A 74 -6.03 -3.27 8.69
N TYR A 75 -5.11 -3.45 7.74
CA TYR A 75 -4.74 -4.79 7.24
C TYR A 75 -3.82 -5.56 8.20
N PHE A 76 -3.03 -4.86 9.01
CA PHE A 76 -2.16 -5.46 10.01
C PHE A 76 -2.81 -5.36 11.40
N ASN A 77 -3.08 -6.52 12.01
CA ASN A 77 -3.59 -6.61 13.38
C ASN A 77 -2.79 -7.67 14.14
N GLN A 78 -1.96 -7.22 15.08
CA GLN A 78 -1.01 -8.08 15.79
C GLN A 78 -1.64 -8.87 16.96
N ALA A 79 -2.91 -8.58 17.30
CA ALA A 79 -3.69 -9.37 18.26
C ALA A 79 -4.23 -10.69 17.67
N GLY A 80 -4.00 -10.98 16.38
CA GLY A 80 -4.47 -12.21 15.73
C GLY A 80 -6.00 -12.34 15.62
N SER A 81 -6.76 -11.24 15.80
CA SER A 81 -8.23 -11.25 15.83
C SER A 81 -8.89 -11.19 14.44
N MET A 82 -8.18 -11.65 13.40
CA MET A 82 -8.66 -11.75 12.02
C MET A 82 -8.93 -13.22 11.71
N THR A 83 -10.16 -13.57 11.36
CA THR A 83 -10.51 -14.94 11.02
C THR A 83 -10.17 -15.23 9.54
N PRO A 84 -9.92 -16.49 9.13
CA PRO A 84 -9.81 -16.83 7.71
C PRO A 84 -11.05 -16.42 6.90
N GLY A 85 -12.24 -16.46 7.52
CA GLY A 85 -13.48 -15.97 6.91
C GLY A 85 -13.51 -14.46 6.67
N ASP A 86 -12.83 -13.65 7.49
CA ASP A 86 -12.64 -12.22 7.22
C ASP A 86 -11.82 -12.02 5.93
N VAL A 87 -10.72 -12.78 5.79
CA VAL A 87 -9.84 -12.71 4.60
C VAL A 87 -10.59 -13.12 3.33
N ASP A 88 -11.34 -14.22 3.37
CA ASP A 88 -12.21 -14.64 2.27
C ASP A 88 -13.23 -13.55 1.88
N ASN A 89 -13.83 -12.89 2.88
CA ASN A 89 -14.78 -11.80 2.65
C ASN A 89 -14.09 -10.58 2.00
N TRP A 90 -12.84 -10.27 2.33
CA TRP A 90 -12.09 -9.20 1.66
C TRP A 90 -11.77 -9.56 0.22
N HIS A 91 -11.37 -10.80 -0.06
CA HIS A 91 -11.15 -11.28 -1.43
C HIS A 91 -12.43 -11.19 -2.26
N ARG A 92 -13.57 -11.67 -1.74
CA ARG A 92 -14.89 -11.54 -2.38
C ARG A 92 -15.26 -10.07 -2.64
N SER A 93 -15.00 -9.19 -1.67
CA SER A 93 -15.26 -7.75 -1.80
C SER A 93 -14.41 -7.12 -2.90
N ARG A 94 -13.11 -7.45 -2.98
CA ARG A 94 -12.19 -6.96 -4.02
C ARG A 94 -12.61 -7.43 -5.42
N VAL A 95 -13.09 -8.67 -5.55
CA VAL A 95 -13.64 -9.22 -6.79
C VAL A 95 -14.92 -8.49 -7.19
N ALA A 96 -15.87 -8.33 -6.27
CA ALA A 96 -17.14 -7.63 -6.53
C ALA A 96 -16.92 -6.17 -7.01
N LEU A 97 -15.97 -5.45 -6.40
CA LEU A 97 -15.61 -4.09 -6.83
C LEU A 97 -14.95 -4.06 -8.22
N SER A 98 -14.15 -5.07 -8.55
CA SER A 98 -13.62 -5.26 -9.91
C SER A 98 -14.75 -5.44 -10.92
N SER A 99 -15.73 -6.29 -10.60
CA SER A 99 -16.90 -6.53 -11.44
C SER A 99 -17.76 -5.27 -11.61
N LEU A 100 -18.00 -4.50 -10.55
CA LEU A 100 -18.73 -3.22 -10.64
C LEU A 100 -18.00 -2.19 -11.49
N THR A 101 -16.68 -2.10 -11.38
CA THR A 101 -15.84 -1.21 -12.21
C THR A 101 -15.90 -1.61 -13.68
N ALA A 102 -15.84 -2.92 -13.98
CA ALA A 102 -15.99 -3.45 -15.33
C ALA A 102 -17.40 -3.22 -15.91
N ILE A 103 -18.45 -3.38 -15.11
CA ILE A 103 -19.82 -3.04 -15.52
C ILE A 103 -19.91 -1.54 -15.84
N SER A 104 -19.36 -0.68 -14.99
CA SER A 104 -19.33 0.78 -15.20
C SER A 104 -18.66 1.19 -16.51
N SER A 105 -17.58 0.51 -16.92
CA SER A 105 -16.89 0.82 -18.17
C SER A 105 -17.70 0.40 -19.40
N VAL A 106 -18.37 -0.75 -19.36
CA VAL A 106 -19.21 -1.25 -20.46
C VAL A 106 -20.48 -0.40 -20.64
N ILE A 107 -21.17 -0.04 -19.56
CA ILE A 107 -22.42 0.75 -19.65
C ILE A 107 -22.18 2.25 -19.81
N GLY A 108 -20.96 2.74 -19.56
CA GLY A 108 -20.65 4.17 -19.56
C GLY A 108 -20.90 4.84 -20.90
N LEU A 109 -20.28 4.33 -21.97
CA LEU A 109 -20.43 4.89 -23.31
C LEU A 109 -21.90 4.98 -23.80
N PRO A 110 -22.73 3.93 -23.75
CA PRO A 110 -24.13 4.03 -24.19
C PRO A 110 -24.97 4.96 -23.30
N ILE A 111 -24.75 4.98 -21.98
CA ILE A 111 -25.48 5.89 -21.08
C ILE A 111 -25.11 7.35 -21.37
N VAL A 112 -23.82 7.67 -21.46
CA VAL A 112 -23.34 9.02 -21.73
C VAL A 112 -23.79 9.50 -23.11
N SER A 113 -23.71 8.65 -24.13
CA SER A 113 -24.22 8.97 -25.48
C SER A 113 -25.74 9.21 -25.50
N GLY A 114 -26.52 8.46 -24.70
CA GLY A 114 -27.96 8.69 -24.52
C GLY A 114 -28.27 10.03 -23.83
N LEU A 115 -27.53 10.37 -22.77
CA LEU A 115 -27.66 11.68 -22.10
C LEU A 115 -27.27 12.82 -23.05
N LEU A 116 -26.25 12.65 -23.89
CA LEU A 116 -25.87 13.60 -24.94
C LEU A 116 -26.94 13.72 -26.04
N ALA A 117 -27.63 12.62 -26.41
CA ALA A 117 -28.75 12.71 -27.35
C ALA A 117 -29.93 13.52 -26.79
N HIS A 118 -30.25 13.39 -25.50
CA HIS A 118 -31.24 14.26 -24.84
C HIS A 118 -30.76 15.73 -24.77
N GLY A 119 -29.47 15.96 -24.50
CA GLY A 119 -28.88 17.30 -24.53
C GLY A 119 -28.83 17.94 -25.93
N ALA A 120 -28.72 17.14 -26.99
CA ALA A 120 -28.75 17.61 -28.37
C ALA A 120 -30.11 18.25 -28.72
N VAL A 121 -31.24 17.60 -28.37
CA VAL A 121 -32.60 18.16 -28.52
C VAL A 121 -32.75 19.50 -27.79
N VAL A 122 -32.11 19.62 -26.62
CA VAL A 122 -32.10 20.83 -25.79
C VAL A 122 -31.26 21.95 -26.43
N TYR A 123 -30.20 21.62 -27.17
CA TYR A 123 -29.32 22.57 -27.86
C TYR A 123 -29.87 23.08 -29.20
N THR A 124 -30.70 22.29 -29.90
CA THR A 124 -31.24 22.64 -31.24
C THR A 124 -32.47 23.57 -31.20
N GLN A 125 -32.98 23.89 -30.00
CA GLN A 125 -34.13 24.77 -29.78
C GLN A 125 -33.74 26.25 -29.66
N ARG A 126 -34.56 27.16 -30.19
CA ARG A 126 -34.34 28.61 -30.10
C ARG A 126 -34.65 29.11 -28.69
N ARG A 127 -33.61 29.49 -27.95
CA ARG A 127 -33.72 29.97 -26.56
C ARG A 127 -33.26 31.40 -26.37
N ASN A 128 -32.25 31.82 -27.13
CA ASN A 128 -31.77 33.20 -27.17
C ASN A 128 -31.86 33.74 -28.61
N PRO A 129 -32.20 35.03 -28.83
CA PRO A 129 -32.33 35.60 -30.17
C PRO A 129 -31.00 35.63 -30.96
N GLY A 130 -29.85 35.62 -30.27
CA GLY A 130 -28.52 35.54 -30.87
C GLY A 130 -27.98 34.13 -31.13
N GLN A 131 -28.74 33.07 -30.79
CA GLN A 131 -28.32 31.69 -31.04
C GLN A 131 -28.44 31.39 -32.54
N LYS A 132 -27.40 30.80 -33.15
CA LYS A 132 -27.38 30.36 -34.54
C LYS A 132 -26.76 28.96 -34.62
N LEU A 133 -27.31 28.12 -35.50
CA LEU A 133 -26.90 26.73 -35.76
C LEU A 133 -27.17 26.46 -37.24
N SER A 134 -26.25 25.85 -37.98
CA SER A 134 -26.53 25.50 -39.39
C SER A 134 -27.31 24.19 -39.49
N VAL A 135 -27.98 23.96 -40.62
CA VAL A 135 -28.72 22.70 -40.85
C VAL A 135 -27.76 21.49 -40.91
N LEU A 136 -26.54 21.68 -41.40
CA LEU A 136 -25.50 20.63 -41.34
C LEU A 136 -25.10 20.27 -39.90
N GLN A 137 -25.03 21.25 -39.00
CA GLN A 137 -24.75 20.99 -37.57
C GLN A 137 -25.92 20.26 -36.90
N LEU A 138 -27.16 20.58 -37.28
CA LEU A 138 -28.35 19.86 -36.82
C LEU A 138 -28.28 18.37 -37.19
N PHE A 139 -27.91 18.03 -38.43
CA PHE A 139 -27.71 16.64 -38.86
C PHE A 139 -26.57 15.95 -38.10
N ALA A 140 -25.40 16.60 -37.96
CA ALA A 140 -24.28 16.06 -37.19
C ALA A 140 -24.61 15.76 -35.71
N LEU A 141 -25.54 16.54 -35.11
CA LEU A 141 -26.08 16.26 -33.78
C LEU A 141 -27.07 15.08 -33.74
N ALA A 142 -27.79 14.82 -34.83
CA ALA A 142 -28.74 13.70 -34.93
C ALA A 142 -28.03 12.37 -35.19
N ASP A 143 -27.05 12.37 -36.10
CA ASP A 143 -26.21 11.20 -36.45
C ASP A 143 -25.22 10.82 -35.33
N ARG A 144 -25.21 11.57 -34.22
CA ARG A 144 -24.34 11.38 -33.05
C ARG A 144 -22.86 11.37 -33.40
N GLU A 145 -22.43 12.30 -34.28
CA GLU A 145 -21.04 12.41 -34.76
C GLU A 145 -20.01 12.57 -33.62
N TRP A 146 -20.43 12.91 -32.40
CA TRP A 146 -19.58 12.88 -31.20
C TRP A 146 -18.98 11.50 -30.87
N LEU A 147 -19.46 10.42 -31.51
CA LEU A 147 -18.87 9.08 -31.44
C LEU A 147 -17.74 8.83 -32.47
N ASP A 148 -17.58 9.67 -33.51
CA ASP A 148 -16.49 9.50 -34.47
C ASP A 148 -15.17 10.06 -33.90
N LEU A 149 -14.26 9.14 -33.56
CA LEU A 149 -12.91 9.44 -33.06
C LEU A 149 -12.11 10.38 -33.98
N ARG A 150 -12.44 10.52 -35.27
CA ARG A 150 -11.77 11.44 -36.20
C ARG A 150 -11.95 12.92 -35.80
N TYR A 151 -12.98 13.27 -35.03
CA TYR A 151 -13.14 14.62 -34.47
C TYR A 151 -12.11 14.97 -33.38
N LEU A 152 -11.53 13.97 -32.70
CA LEU A 152 -10.55 14.20 -31.62
C LEU A 152 -9.14 14.53 -32.13
N PHE A 153 -8.76 13.98 -33.28
CA PHE A 153 -7.41 14.10 -33.83
C PHE A 153 -7.26 15.22 -34.88
N LYS A 154 -8.37 15.88 -35.26
CA LYS A 154 -8.34 17.12 -36.06
C LYS A 154 -7.91 18.29 -35.15
N PRO A 155 -6.81 19.01 -35.43
CA PRO A 155 -6.46 20.20 -34.66
C PRO A 155 -7.53 21.30 -34.89
N PRO A 156 -7.80 22.18 -33.91
CA PRO A 156 -8.88 23.16 -34.00
C PRO A 156 -8.86 24.00 -35.28
N SER A 157 -7.66 24.36 -35.77
CA SER A 157 -7.42 25.12 -37.00
C SER A 157 -7.98 24.48 -38.28
N ASN A 158 -8.12 23.16 -38.32
CA ASN A 158 -8.46 22.43 -39.55
C ASN A 158 -9.96 22.10 -39.66
N PHE A 159 -10.76 22.48 -38.66
CA PHE A 159 -12.21 22.42 -38.77
C PHE A 159 -12.74 23.53 -39.65
N LYS A 160 -13.54 23.16 -40.66
CA LYS A 160 -14.36 24.12 -41.42
C LYS A 160 -15.30 24.85 -40.46
N SER A 161 -15.60 26.12 -40.75
CA SER A 161 -16.49 26.95 -39.90
C SER A 161 -17.85 26.29 -39.63
N THR A 162 -18.34 25.50 -40.60
CA THR A 162 -19.57 24.71 -40.53
C THR A 162 -19.50 23.50 -39.57
N GLU A 163 -18.33 22.95 -39.24
CA GLU A 163 -18.17 21.77 -38.37
C GLU A 163 -18.03 22.15 -36.87
N ARG A 164 -17.72 23.41 -36.54
CA ARG A 164 -17.48 23.85 -35.15
C ARG A 164 -18.77 24.16 -34.38
N SER A 165 -19.37 23.15 -33.75
CA SER A 165 -20.33 23.37 -32.66
C SER A 165 -19.66 23.12 -31.30
N LEU A 166 -19.84 24.05 -30.35
CA LEU A 166 -19.28 23.94 -29.00
C LEU A 166 -19.87 22.72 -28.26
N TYR A 167 -21.14 22.38 -28.55
CA TYR A 167 -21.79 21.20 -28.02
C TYR A 167 -21.11 19.89 -28.49
N LEU A 168 -20.85 19.75 -29.80
CA LEU A 168 -20.16 18.57 -30.35
C LEU A 168 -18.78 18.40 -29.71
N TRP A 169 -17.99 19.47 -29.61
CA TRP A 169 -16.64 19.39 -29.04
C TRP A 169 -16.66 18.94 -27.57
N LEU A 170 -17.56 19.49 -26.75
CA LEU A 170 -17.75 19.07 -25.35
C LEU A 170 -18.29 17.64 -25.24
N ALA A 171 -19.19 17.23 -26.13
CA ALA A 171 -19.73 15.87 -26.20
C ALA A 171 -18.64 14.84 -26.52
N THR A 172 -17.83 15.09 -27.56
CA THR A 172 -16.70 14.24 -27.94
C THR A 172 -15.63 14.17 -26.83
N PHE A 173 -15.35 15.28 -26.14
CA PHE A 173 -14.43 15.31 -25.01
C PHE A 173 -14.95 14.49 -23.81
N LEU A 174 -16.25 14.55 -23.52
CA LEU A 174 -16.86 13.73 -22.48
C LEU A 174 -16.80 12.23 -22.84
N ILE A 175 -17.09 11.88 -24.08
CA ILE A 175 -16.94 10.50 -24.60
C ILE A 175 -15.47 10.04 -24.48
N LEU A 176 -14.50 10.88 -24.84
CA LEU A 176 -13.07 10.57 -24.67
C LEU A 176 -12.72 10.21 -23.23
N ILE A 177 -13.11 11.04 -22.24
CA ILE A 177 -12.85 10.75 -20.82
C ILE A 177 -13.47 9.41 -20.43
N THR A 178 -14.72 9.16 -20.82
CA THR A 178 -15.42 7.90 -20.47
C THR A 178 -14.78 6.66 -21.09
N ALA A 179 -14.16 6.80 -22.27
CA ALA A 179 -13.43 5.72 -22.95
C ALA A 179 -12.02 5.49 -22.39
N ILE A 180 -11.32 6.57 -22.01
CA ILE A 180 -9.92 6.52 -21.54
C ILE A 180 -9.80 6.22 -20.04
N GLN A 181 -10.80 6.55 -19.22
CA GLN A 181 -10.73 6.31 -17.78
C GLN A 181 -10.55 4.82 -17.42
N PRO A 182 -11.29 3.83 -17.98
CA PRO A 182 -11.13 2.42 -17.62
C PRO A 182 -9.72 1.81 -17.87
N PRO A 183 -9.07 2.00 -19.03
CA PRO A 183 -7.70 1.50 -19.23
C PRO A 183 -6.68 2.21 -18.33
N ILE A 184 -6.81 3.53 -18.10
CA ILE A 184 -5.93 4.25 -17.16
C ILE A 184 -6.08 3.66 -15.75
N GLN A 185 -7.31 3.47 -15.27
CA GLN A 185 -7.56 2.89 -13.96
C GLN A 185 -6.99 1.47 -13.84
N THR A 186 -7.11 0.64 -14.88
CA THR A 186 -6.57 -0.73 -14.91
C THR A 186 -5.04 -0.78 -14.89
N ILE A 187 -4.36 0.19 -15.53
CA ILE A 187 -2.90 0.25 -15.60
C ILE A 187 -2.29 0.77 -14.28
N LEU A 188 -2.94 1.76 -13.66
CA LEU A 188 -2.47 2.45 -12.46
C LEU A 188 -2.83 1.69 -11.16
N VAL A 189 -4.04 1.12 -11.07
CA VAL A 189 -4.50 0.37 -9.89
C VAL A 189 -4.02 -1.08 -9.99
N ARG A 190 -2.75 -1.29 -9.63
CA ARG A 190 -2.16 -2.64 -9.51
C ARG A 190 -2.47 -3.23 -8.14
N ASP A 191 -2.75 -4.53 -8.08
CA ASP A 191 -2.83 -5.24 -6.81
C ASP A 191 -1.42 -5.63 -6.32
N GLU A 192 -1.23 -5.57 -5.00
CA GLU A 192 -0.06 -6.06 -4.28
C GLU A 192 -0.47 -7.21 -3.34
N ARG A 193 0.43 -8.18 -3.19
CA ARG A 193 0.28 -9.28 -2.23
C ARG A 193 0.90 -8.86 -0.91
N ILE A 194 0.09 -8.81 0.14
CA ILE A 194 0.55 -8.68 1.53
C ILE A 194 0.26 -9.98 2.26
N ASP A 195 1.12 -10.38 3.20
CA ASP A 195 0.84 -11.50 4.10
C ASP A 195 0.32 -10.95 5.43
N VAL A 196 -0.81 -11.50 5.89
CA VAL A 196 -1.55 -11.03 7.08
C VAL A 196 -1.67 -12.16 8.09
N VAL A 197 -1.34 -11.88 9.35
CA VAL A 197 -1.51 -12.85 10.44
C VAL A 197 -3.00 -12.99 10.76
N THR A 198 -3.52 -14.21 10.65
CA THR A 198 -4.89 -14.57 11.07
C THR A 198 -4.86 -15.29 12.41
N CYS A 199 -6.03 -15.61 12.97
CA CYS A 199 -6.14 -16.45 14.16
C CYS A 199 -5.51 -17.85 13.97
N LYS A 200 -5.36 -18.29 12.72
CA LYS A 200 -4.74 -19.57 12.36
C LYS A 200 -3.23 -19.43 12.45
N GLY A 201 -2.60 -20.20 13.32
CA GLY A 201 -1.20 -20.01 13.67
C GLY A 201 -0.93 -18.68 14.40
N HIS A 202 -1.91 -18.10 15.11
CA HIS A 202 -1.60 -17.14 16.16
C HIS A 202 -1.63 -17.88 17.50
N PRO A 203 -0.57 -17.81 18.33
CA PRO A 203 -0.54 -18.56 19.59
C PRO A 203 -1.62 -18.08 20.58
N ALA A 204 -2.14 -16.85 20.48
CA ALA A 204 -3.23 -16.40 21.34
C ALA A 204 -4.51 -17.19 21.08
N ARG A 205 -5.10 -17.75 22.15
CA ARG A 205 -6.38 -18.43 22.07
C ARG A 205 -7.51 -17.44 21.81
N HIS A 206 -7.86 -17.25 20.55
CA HIS A 206 -8.98 -16.39 20.16
C HIS A 206 -10.31 -16.99 20.66
N LYS A 207 -10.93 -16.36 21.65
CA LYS A 207 -12.22 -16.78 22.24
C LYS A 207 -13.42 -16.30 21.40
N ASP A 208 -13.41 -16.57 20.10
CA ASP A 208 -14.61 -16.38 19.29
C ASP A 208 -15.43 -17.69 19.29
N HIS A 209 -16.56 -17.67 20.00
CA HIS A 209 -17.40 -18.86 20.18
C HIS A 209 -18.18 -19.25 18.92
N TYR A 210 -18.29 -18.35 17.94
CA TYR A 210 -19.11 -18.55 16.74
C TYR A 210 -18.33 -19.08 15.53
N SER A 211 -17.03 -18.78 15.41
CA SER A 211 -16.20 -19.33 14.33
C SER A 211 -15.46 -20.60 14.77
N GLY A 212 -15.90 -21.75 14.24
CA GLY A 212 -15.20 -23.04 14.49
C GLY A 212 -13.75 -23.05 13.99
N ALA A 213 -13.40 -22.15 13.06
CA ALA A 213 -12.08 -22.04 12.43
C ALA A 213 -10.95 -21.65 13.39
N CYS A 214 -11.21 -20.88 14.45
CA CYS A 214 -10.19 -20.39 15.38
C CYS A 214 -10.15 -21.17 16.72
N LYS A 215 -10.85 -22.30 16.83
CA LYS A 215 -11.13 -22.94 18.13
C LYS A 215 -9.91 -23.59 18.81
N TYR A 216 -8.87 -23.95 18.04
CA TYR A 216 -7.66 -24.64 18.51
C TYR A 216 -6.37 -24.12 17.84
N PRO A 217 -5.92 -22.88 18.10
CA PRO A 217 -4.82 -22.24 17.36
C PRO A 217 -3.50 -23.03 17.36
N PHE A 218 -3.22 -23.78 18.43
CA PHE A 218 -1.99 -24.57 18.59
C PHE A 218 -1.93 -25.89 17.81
N LYS A 219 -2.99 -26.28 17.08
CA LYS A 219 -3.01 -27.53 16.29
C LYS A 219 -2.77 -27.33 14.80
N ASP A 220 -2.73 -26.08 14.33
CA ASP A 220 -2.38 -25.76 12.96
C ASP A 220 -0.86 -25.65 12.81
N LEU A 221 -0.29 -26.37 11.84
CA LEU A 221 1.15 -26.62 11.71
C LEU A 221 1.98 -25.40 11.27
N ASP A 222 1.34 -24.24 11.07
CA ASP A 222 1.96 -23.06 10.46
C ASP A 222 2.78 -22.22 11.47
N THR A 223 2.65 -22.47 12.79
CA THR A 223 3.51 -21.88 13.83
C THR A 223 4.70 -22.75 14.17
N GLN A 224 5.89 -22.31 13.78
CA GLN A 224 7.15 -22.87 14.26
C GLN A 224 7.72 -21.99 15.39
N VAL A 225 8.15 -22.61 16.49
CA VAL A 225 9.02 -21.92 17.48
C VAL A 225 10.43 -21.91 16.88
N ILE A 226 10.92 -20.73 16.48
CA ILE A 226 12.28 -20.58 15.94
C ILE A 226 13.30 -20.67 17.07
N THR A 227 13.04 -19.92 18.15
CA THR A 227 13.96 -19.76 19.27
C THR A 227 13.18 -19.34 20.52
N ARG A 228 13.89 -19.09 21.60
CA ARG A 228 13.34 -18.59 22.86
C ARG A 228 14.17 -17.40 23.32
N ASP A 229 13.49 -16.42 23.90
CA ASP A 229 14.09 -15.21 24.44
C ASP A 229 14.24 -15.31 25.96
N ALA A 230 15.21 -14.59 26.49
CA ALA A 230 15.51 -14.53 27.92
C ALA A 230 14.80 -13.33 28.55
N GLU A 231 14.06 -13.55 29.63
CA GLU A 231 13.54 -12.45 30.44
C GLU A 231 14.67 -11.84 31.29
N PRO A 232 14.63 -10.54 31.65
CA PRO A 232 15.70 -9.90 32.44
C PRO A 232 16.03 -10.63 33.75
N ILE A 233 15.01 -11.22 34.36
CA ILE A 233 15.06 -12.03 35.58
C ILE A 233 15.80 -13.37 35.40
N ASP A 234 15.91 -13.91 34.16
CA ASP A 234 16.69 -15.13 33.88
C ASP A 234 18.20 -14.90 34.04
N LEU A 235 18.68 -13.66 33.87
CA LEU A 235 20.10 -13.34 34.00
C LEU A 235 20.62 -13.55 35.43
N ASN A 236 19.77 -13.34 36.44
CA ASN A 236 20.11 -13.53 37.85
C ASN A 236 20.41 -15.00 38.18
N PHE A 237 19.82 -15.94 37.45
CA PHE A 237 19.96 -17.39 37.66
C PHE A 237 20.96 -18.05 36.70
N CYS A 238 21.67 -17.25 35.89
CA CYS A 238 22.66 -17.78 34.96
C CYS A 238 23.92 -18.28 35.68
N PRO A 239 24.35 -19.53 35.45
CA PRO A 239 25.59 -20.04 36.01
C PRO A 239 26.83 -19.32 35.44
N GLN A 240 27.54 -18.56 36.28
CA GLN A 240 28.75 -17.84 35.89
C GLN A 240 29.80 -18.78 35.30
N ASP A 241 30.02 -19.95 35.88
CA ASP A 241 31.00 -20.91 35.42
C ASP A 241 30.73 -21.36 33.97
N VAL A 242 29.45 -21.53 33.60
CA VAL A 242 29.04 -21.89 32.24
C VAL A 242 29.18 -20.70 31.28
N VAL A 243 28.81 -19.48 31.70
CA VAL A 243 28.92 -18.29 30.84
C VAL A 243 30.39 -17.92 30.61
N VAL A 244 31.21 -17.87 31.66
CA VAL A 244 32.66 -17.64 31.57
C VAL A 244 33.32 -18.75 30.77
N LYS A 245 32.89 -20.02 30.90
CA LYS A 245 33.41 -21.13 30.08
C LYS A 245 32.99 -21.07 28.62
N LYS A 246 31.75 -20.68 28.29
CA LYS A 246 31.32 -20.47 26.89
C LYS A 246 32.05 -19.30 26.25
N THR A 247 32.22 -18.21 27.01
CA THR A 247 33.00 -17.04 26.60
C THR A 247 34.46 -17.43 26.40
N SER A 248 35.07 -18.14 27.36
CA SER A 248 36.45 -18.61 27.22
C SER A 248 36.60 -19.62 26.09
N GLN A 249 35.65 -20.54 25.85
CA GLN A 249 35.68 -21.44 24.68
C GLN A 249 35.63 -20.72 23.33
N LYS A 250 35.00 -19.54 23.26
CA LYS A 250 35.06 -18.67 22.07
C LYS A 250 36.35 -17.85 21.97
N LEU A 251 37.11 -17.75 23.06
CA LEU A 251 38.38 -17.03 23.15
C LEU A 251 39.61 -17.96 23.21
N LEU A 252 39.46 -19.26 23.50
CA LEU A 252 40.48 -20.21 23.97
C LEU A 252 40.09 -21.70 23.78
N SER A 253 41.08 -22.59 23.87
CA SER A 253 40.89 -23.95 24.41
C SER A 253 41.91 -24.25 25.54
N SER A 254 41.81 -25.39 26.23
CA SER A 254 42.02 -25.50 27.69
C SER A 254 43.42 -25.90 28.23
N ALA A 255 43.74 -25.41 29.45
CA ALA A 255 44.61 -26.00 30.52
C ALA A 255 46.11 -26.28 30.19
N ASN A 256 47.09 -26.26 31.10
CA ASN A 256 47.23 -25.90 32.53
C ASN A 256 48.72 -25.50 32.76
N ASN A 257 49.00 -24.45 33.56
CA ASN A 257 50.20 -24.13 34.37
C ASN A 257 51.63 -23.92 33.70
N ASP A 258 52.63 -23.10 34.13
CA ASP A 258 52.94 -22.12 35.25
C ASP A 258 53.66 -20.80 34.80
N ILE A 259 53.84 -19.82 35.74
CA ILE A 259 54.80 -18.71 35.93
C ILE A 259 54.24 -17.59 36.88
N GLN A 260 55.04 -17.10 37.85
CA GLN A 260 54.86 -15.76 38.46
C GLN A 260 55.51 -14.68 37.58
N THR A 261 54.78 -13.62 37.22
CA THR A 261 55.32 -12.35 36.68
C THR A 261 54.59 -11.14 37.24
N ASN A 262 55.24 -9.97 37.21
CA ASN A 262 54.79 -8.69 37.81
C ASN A 262 53.69 -8.00 36.97
N LEU A 263 52.58 -8.71 36.78
CA LEU A 263 51.40 -8.28 36.04
C LEU A 263 50.25 -7.98 37.01
N CYS A 264 49.68 -6.78 36.92
CA CYS A 264 48.52 -6.39 37.72
C CYS A 264 47.31 -6.16 36.80
N ILE A 265 46.29 -6.98 36.96
CA ILE A 265 45.00 -6.88 36.26
C ILE A 265 43.94 -6.54 37.30
N CYS A 266 43.16 -5.50 37.06
CA CYS A 266 42.07 -5.09 37.95
C CYS A 266 40.87 -4.65 37.10
N ALA A 267 39.74 -5.31 37.25
CA ALA A 267 38.46 -4.81 36.75
C ALA A 267 37.72 -4.16 37.93
N GLU A 268 37.16 -2.97 37.71
CA GLU A 268 36.38 -2.28 38.74
C GLU A 268 35.01 -2.94 38.92
N GLY A 269 34.54 -3.04 40.16
CA GLY A 269 33.28 -3.72 40.54
C GLY A 269 33.50 -5.06 41.23
N SER A 270 32.42 -5.81 41.45
CA SER A 270 32.46 -7.14 42.05
C SER A 270 32.27 -8.24 41.00
N TYR A 271 32.97 -9.35 41.16
CA TYR A 271 32.92 -10.47 40.22
C TYR A 271 31.74 -11.41 40.45
N ASP A 272 30.97 -11.23 41.52
CA ASP A 272 29.89 -12.11 41.98
C ASP A 272 28.49 -11.46 41.94
N THR A 273 28.40 -10.20 41.49
CA THR A 273 27.16 -9.41 41.40
C THR A 273 26.61 -9.36 39.97
N VAL A 274 25.28 -9.46 39.80
CA VAL A 274 24.61 -9.24 38.51
C VAL A 274 24.77 -7.78 38.07
N ALA A 275 25.25 -7.55 36.84
CA ALA A 275 25.44 -6.20 36.29
C ALA A 275 24.15 -5.49 35.83
N TRP A 276 23.06 -6.24 35.64
CA TRP A 276 21.79 -5.78 35.09
C TRP A 276 20.66 -5.87 36.12
N ASN A 277 19.78 -4.88 36.15
CA ASN A 277 18.55 -4.89 36.96
C ASN A 277 17.45 -5.72 36.25
N THR A 278 16.44 -6.19 36.98
CA THR A 278 15.32 -6.98 36.44
C THR A 278 14.33 -6.16 35.61
N SER A 279 14.37 -4.83 35.65
CA SER A 279 13.54 -3.99 34.76
C SER A 279 13.76 -4.32 33.28
N ARG A 280 12.68 -4.29 32.50
CA ARG A 280 12.67 -4.44 31.04
C ARG A 280 13.07 -3.15 30.30
N ASP A 281 13.15 -2.02 30.98
CA ASP A 281 13.58 -0.75 30.37
C ASP A 281 15.05 -0.82 29.95
N LYS A 282 15.45 0.11 29.09
CA LYS A 282 16.82 0.22 28.61
C LYS A 282 17.76 0.55 29.76
N GLN A 283 18.86 -0.18 29.82
CA GLN A 283 19.90 -0.03 30.82
C GLN A 283 21.25 0.17 30.14
N GLU A 284 22.06 1.03 30.73
CA GLU A 284 23.44 1.29 30.34
C GLU A 284 24.33 0.93 31.54
N HIS A 285 25.36 0.13 31.30
CA HIS A 285 26.28 -0.36 32.31
C HIS A 285 27.72 -0.03 31.88
N ASN A 286 28.46 0.61 32.76
CA ASN A 286 29.81 1.10 32.51
C ASN A 286 30.80 0.26 33.32
N GLU A 287 31.81 -0.30 32.64
CA GLU A 287 32.86 -1.12 33.26
C GLU A 287 34.23 -0.59 32.85
N THR A 288 35.17 -0.56 33.81
CA THR A 288 36.57 -0.17 33.60
C THR A 288 37.50 -1.35 33.90
N LEU A 289 38.34 -1.72 32.95
CA LEU A 289 39.42 -2.70 33.12
C LEU A 289 40.79 -2.01 33.06
N TRP A 290 41.62 -2.26 34.06
CA TRP A 290 42.99 -1.81 34.16
C TRP A 290 43.96 -2.97 33.93
N LEU A 291 44.90 -2.79 33.00
CA LEU A 291 45.97 -3.73 32.70
C LEU A 291 47.31 -3.03 32.90
N SER A 292 48.00 -3.32 34.01
CA SER A 292 49.31 -2.77 34.34
C SER A 292 50.40 -3.82 34.16
N MET A 293 51.33 -3.56 33.23
CA MET A 293 52.54 -4.36 33.04
C MET A 293 53.74 -3.57 33.57
N LYS A 294 54.33 -4.07 34.66
CA LYS A 294 55.62 -3.57 35.17
C LYS A 294 56.74 -4.50 34.72
N TRP A 295 57.75 -3.91 34.09
CA TRP A 295 58.89 -4.63 33.55
C TRP A 295 60.14 -4.21 34.33
N ASP A 296 60.79 -5.19 34.94
CA ASP A 296 61.93 -4.98 35.84
C ASP A 296 62.92 -6.13 35.59
N ILE A 297 63.86 -5.93 34.65
CA ILE A 297 64.96 -6.88 34.40
C ILE A 297 66.20 -6.35 35.13
N PRO A 298 66.87 -7.15 35.98
CA PRO A 298 68.18 -6.83 36.48
C PRO A 298 69.19 -6.58 35.35
N GLU A 299 69.96 -5.49 35.43
CA GLU A 299 70.98 -5.19 34.43
C GLU A 299 71.97 -6.36 34.25
N GLY A 300 72.07 -6.89 33.03
CA GLY A 300 73.03 -7.92 32.66
C GLY A 300 72.46 -9.24 32.13
N GLU A 301 71.16 -9.55 32.32
CA GLU A 301 70.60 -10.84 31.84
C GLU A 301 70.06 -10.83 30.40
N ASP A 302 69.84 -9.66 29.77
CA ASP A 302 69.38 -9.57 28.37
C ASP A 302 70.50 -9.88 27.35
N THR A 303 70.78 -11.18 27.19
CA THR A 303 71.64 -11.73 26.13
C THR A 303 70.94 -11.85 24.77
N SER A 304 69.82 -11.15 24.54
CA SER A 304 68.99 -11.25 23.33
C SER A 304 68.83 -9.93 22.56
N GLY A 305 68.97 -8.79 23.25
CA GLY A 305 68.81 -7.45 22.69
C GLY A 305 67.38 -7.11 22.24
N LEU A 306 66.40 -7.96 22.56
CA LEU A 306 64.98 -7.80 22.18
C LEU A 306 64.22 -6.86 23.12
N PHE A 307 64.70 -6.66 24.35
CA PHE A 307 63.94 -6.00 25.42
C PHE A 307 64.36 -4.54 25.66
N ARG A 308 65.14 -3.95 24.75
CA ARG A 308 65.85 -2.68 24.94
C ARG A 308 64.99 -1.42 25.02
N ASN A 309 63.72 -1.47 24.59
CA ASN A 309 62.80 -0.33 24.50
C ASN A 309 61.44 -0.64 25.17
N ASN A 310 61.41 -1.05 26.43
CA ASN A 310 60.17 -1.53 27.05
C ASN A 310 59.81 -0.82 28.37
N ASP A 311 59.19 0.36 28.23
CA ASP A 311 58.58 1.10 29.33
C ASP A 311 57.43 0.30 29.96
N SER A 312 57.37 0.29 31.29
CA SER A 312 56.17 -0.13 32.02
C SER A 312 54.97 0.74 31.62
N TYR A 313 53.82 0.12 31.34
CA TYR A 313 52.63 0.82 30.88
C TYR A 313 51.37 0.34 31.60
N VAL A 314 50.35 1.18 31.60
CA VAL A 314 49.03 0.89 32.14
C VAL A 314 48.00 1.22 31.06
N LEU A 315 47.22 0.22 30.65
CA LEU A 315 46.03 0.43 29.82
C LEU A 315 44.82 0.60 30.73
N ARG A 316 44.00 1.59 30.38
CA ARG A 316 42.64 1.78 30.89
C ARG A 316 41.68 1.45 29.75
N CYS A 317 40.81 0.47 29.96
CA CYS A 317 39.80 0.05 29.00
C CYS A 317 38.42 0.34 29.60
N ASP A 318 37.86 1.50 29.26
CA ASP A 318 36.48 1.84 29.58
C ASP A 318 35.52 1.22 28.55
N SER A 319 34.40 0.66 29.00
CA SER A 319 33.35 0.11 28.14
C SER A 319 31.97 0.56 28.59
N VAL A 320 31.06 0.67 27.62
CA VAL A 320 29.66 1.05 27.82
C VAL A 320 28.78 -0.01 27.17
N SER A 321 28.22 -0.90 27.96
CA SER A 321 27.30 -1.93 27.51
C SER A 321 25.85 -1.45 27.61
N ARG A 322 25.04 -1.68 26.58
CA ARG A 322 23.62 -1.32 26.55
C ARG A 322 22.74 -2.55 26.39
N ARG A 323 21.71 -2.67 27.24
CA ARG A 323 20.67 -3.70 27.16
C ARG A 323 19.31 -3.04 27.02
N GLY A 324 18.43 -3.60 26.20
CA GLY A 324 17.06 -3.14 26.03
C GLY A 324 16.34 -4.01 25.00
N TRP A 325 15.04 -3.79 24.83
CA TRP A 325 14.26 -4.52 23.84
C TRP A 325 14.21 -3.79 22.51
N PHE A 326 14.12 -4.56 21.42
CA PHE A 326 13.93 -4.04 20.07
C PHE A 326 12.92 -4.93 19.32
N GLN A 327 12.29 -4.37 18.30
CA GLN A 327 11.33 -5.11 17.49
C GLN A 327 12.05 -6.00 16.47
N LEU A 328 11.70 -7.29 16.41
CA LEU A 328 12.21 -8.19 15.37
C LEU A 328 11.73 -7.77 13.97
N PRO A 329 12.48 -8.08 12.89
CA PRO A 329 12.03 -7.93 11.51
C PRO A 329 10.67 -8.58 11.27
N ASN A 330 9.72 -7.85 10.69
CA ASN A 330 8.39 -8.35 10.32
C ASN A 330 7.80 -7.56 9.14
N ASP A 331 6.67 -8.00 8.58
CA ASP A 331 6.09 -7.34 7.39
C ASP A 331 5.61 -5.91 7.66
N ALA A 332 5.20 -5.60 8.90
CA ALA A 332 4.77 -4.26 9.29
C ALA A 332 5.94 -3.24 9.37
N ASN A 333 7.18 -3.70 9.60
CA ASN A 333 8.39 -2.86 9.56
C ASN A 333 9.22 -3.02 8.27
N GLY A 334 8.68 -3.73 7.26
CA GLY A 334 9.36 -3.96 5.98
C GLY A 334 10.60 -4.84 6.10
N GLY A 335 10.60 -5.80 7.02
CA GLY A 335 11.68 -6.76 7.22
C GLY A 335 12.95 -6.18 7.85
N LYS A 336 12.84 -5.12 8.66
CA LYS A 336 13.97 -4.45 9.32
C LYS A 336 13.84 -4.50 10.83
N PRO A 337 14.94 -4.75 11.59
CA PRO A 337 14.87 -4.66 13.04
C PRO A 337 14.55 -3.22 13.47
N GLY A 338 13.71 -3.08 14.49
CA GLY A 338 13.43 -1.79 15.12
C GLY A 338 14.64 -1.28 15.93
N PRO A 339 14.63 0.00 16.32
CA PRO A 339 15.62 0.54 17.25
C PRO A 339 15.47 -0.08 18.64
N LEU A 340 16.52 0.03 19.46
CA LEU A 340 16.46 -0.25 20.88
C LEU A 340 15.52 0.78 21.55
N ARG A 341 14.43 0.31 22.17
CA ARG A 341 13.49 1.17 22.90
C ARG A 341 14.06 1.56 24.26
N ASP A 342 13.78 2.78 24.70
CA ASP A 342 14.17 3.29 26.02
C ASP A 342 13.28 2.73 27.14
N GLU A 343 11.97 2.67 26.93
CA GLU A 343 10.97 2.17 27.90
C GLU A 343 10.23 0.93 27.39
N TRP A 344 9.84 0.04 28.31
CA TRP A 344 9.02 -1.13 28.00
C TRP A 344 7.56 -0.71 27.69
N PRO A 345 6.96 -1.17 26.58
CA PRO A 345 5.67 -0.63 26.16
C PRO A 345 4.52 -1.10 27.06
N SER A 346 3.44 -0.30 27.12
CA SER A 346 2.28 -0.63 27.96
C SER A 346 1.56 -1.90 27.48
N TRP A 347 0.84 -2.60 28.37
CA TRP A 347 0.05 -3.80 28.00
C TRP A 347 -0.92 -3.55 26.84
N ARG A 348 -1.47 -2.33 26.69
CA ARG A 348 -2.34 -1.98 25.55
C ARG A 348 -1.55 -1.89 24.26
N GLU A 349 -0.46 -1.13 24.27
CA GLU A 349 0.44 -0.98 23.11
C GLU A 349 0.97 -2.35 22.67
N LEU A 350 1.49 -3.16 23.61
CA LEU A 350 1.95 -4.51 23.33
C LEU A 350 0.87 -5.46 22.80
N LYS A 351 -0.41 -5.24 23.11
CA LYS A 351 -1.53 -6.06 22.64
C LYS A 351 -2.00 -5.68 21.23
N TYR A 352 -1.98 -4.40 20.89
CA TYR A 352 -2.55 -3.87 19.64
C TYR A 352 -1.47 -3.59 18.58
N GLU A 353 -0.27 -3.17 18.99
CA GLU A 353 0.85 -2.80 18.13
C GLU A 353 1.97 -3.85 18.08
N PHE A 354 1.92 -4.90 18.92
CA PHE A 354 2.90 -5.98 18.94
C PHE A 354 2.24 -7.38 18.95
N ASN A 355 2.95 -8.39 18.42
CA ASN A 355 2.49 -9.78 18.36
C ASN A 355 2.87 -10.58 19.63
N ASP A 356 2.86 -9.96 20.82
CA ASP A 356 3.35 -10.62 22.03
C ASP A 356 2.32 -11.55 22.66
N TYR A 357 2.56 -12.86 22.56
CA TYR A 357 1.69 -13.90 23.07
C TYR A 357 1.56 -13.94 24.60
N TYR A 358 2.61 -13.55 25.33
CA TYR A 358 2.71 -13.76 26.79
C TYR A 358 1.67 -12.93 27.61
N ILE A 359 0.96 -12.04 26.91
CA ILE A 359 0.07 -10.98 27.40
C ILE A 359 -1.34 -11.48 27.78
N ASN A 360 -1.66 -12.75 27.48
CA ASN A 360 -2.93 -13.37 27.87
C ASN A 360 -2.98 -13.85 29.33
N SER A 361 -1.83 -13.89 30.02
CA SER A 361 -1.82 -13.86 31.49
C SER A 361 -1.90 -12.40 31.94
N PRO A 362 -2.73 -12.06 32.95
CA PRO A 362 -2.65 -10.74 33.57
C PRO A 362 -1.22 -10.48 34.03
N GLN A 363 -0.79 -9.22 33.97
CA GLN A 363 0.57 -8.81 34.34
C GLN A 363 0.95 -9.41 35.70
N ILE A 364 1.81 -10.42 35.68
CA ILE A 364 2.54 -10.84 36.86
C ILE A 364 3.65 -9.79 36.99
N PRO A 365 3.60 -8.83 37.94
CA PRO A 365 4.71 -7.90 38.15
C PRO A 365 5.97 -8.69 38.48
N ASP A 366 7.15 -8.12 38.23
CA ASP A 366 8.43 -8.83 38.41
C ASP A 366 8.57 -9.42 39.83
N GLU A 367 8.00 -8.78 40.85
CA GLU A 367 7.90 -9.28 42.23
C GLU A 367 7.07 -10.57 42.37
N GLU A 368 5.95 -10.69 41.67
CA GLU A 368 5.09 -11.87 41.71
C GLU A 368 5.67 -12.99 40.83
N LEU A 369 6.42 -12.65 39.78
CA LEU A 369 7.16 -13.59 38.94
C LEU A 369 8.37 -14.16 39.70
N GLN A 370 9.08 -13.30 40.43
CA GLN A 370 10.12 -13.67 41.38
C GLN A 370 9.57 -14.62 42.44
N LYS A 371 8.44 -14.28 43.09
CA LYS A 371 7.75 -15.14 44.06
C LYS A 371 7.38 -16.52 43.48
N TYR A 372 6.95 -16.57 42.21
CA TYR A 372 6.65 -17.82 41.51
C TYR A 372 7.91 -18.65 41.22
N ARG A 373 9.04 -17.98 40.89
CA ARG A 373 10.36 -18.61 40.66
C ARG A 373 11.00 -19.11 41.96
N ASP A 374 10.86 -18.36 43.05
CA ASP A 374 11.33 -18.73 44.38
C ASP A 374 10.61 -19.98 44.90
N GLN A 375 9.30 -20.14 44.61
CA GLN A 375 8.56 -21.39 44.86
C GLN A 375 8.98 -22.56 43.96
N LEU A 376 9.67 -22.30 42.84
CA LEU A 376 10.06 -23.29 41.83
C LEU A 376 11.51 -23.77 41.95
N SER A 377 12.17 -23.55 43.10
CA SER A 377 13.46 -24.16 43.48
C SER A 377 14.61 -24.01 42.46
N TYR A 378 14.58 -22.99 41.60
CA TYR A 378 15.68 -22.65 40.68
C TYR A 378 16.75 -21.78 41.36
N THR A 379 17.06 -22.07 42.62
CA THR A 379 18.08 -21.34 43.39
C THR A 379 19.47 -21.82 42.99
N TYR A 380 20.02 -21.26 41.90
CA TYR A 380 21.45 -21.38 41.63
C TYR A 380 22.22 -20.66 42.74
N GLN A 381 22.96 -21.42 43.56
CA GLN A 381 23.71 -20.92 44.72
C GLN A 381 25.16 -20.54 44.38
N GLY A 382 25.52 -20.49 43.09
CA GLY A 382 26.85 -20.04 42.64
C GLY A 382 26.92 -18.52 42.41
N PRO A 383 28.11 -17.99 42.09
CA PRO A 383 28.30 -16.57 41.82
C PRO A 383 27.51 -16.12 40.58
N SER A 384 26.96 -14.91 40.62
CA SER A 384 26.18 -14.35 39.51
C SER A 384 27.06 -13.93 38.33
N VAL A 385 26.48 -13.75 37.14
CA VAL A 385 27.23 -13.26 35.97
C VAL A 385 27.45 -11.74 36.07
N PRO A 386 28.72 -11.26 36.09
CA PRO A 386 29.02 -9.83 36.12
C PRO A 386 28.87 -9.23 34.71
N GLY A 387 29.30 -7.98 34.53
CA GLY A 387 29.17 -7.27 33.26
C GLY A 387 29.96 -7.92 32.11
N PRO A 388 29.69 -7.56 30.85
CA PRO A 388 30.35 -8.17 29.69
C PRO A 388 31.87 -8.02 29.70
N LEU A 389 32.43 -6.86 30.11
CA LEU A 389 33.87 -6.66 30.18
C LEU A 389 34.50 -7.48 31.32
N MET A 390 33.84 -7.54 32.48
CA MET A 390 34.28 -8.37 33.59
C MET A 390 34.21 -9.87 33.26
N THR A 391 33.17 -10.30 32.55
CA THR A 391 33.05 -11.68 32.05
C THR A 391 34.17 -12.03 31.06
N VAL A 392 34.57 -11.08 30.19
CA VAL A 392 35.76 -11.23 29.34
C VAL A 392 37.04 -11.31 30.18
N ALA A 393 37.21 -10.45 31.18
CA ALA A 393 38.38 -10.47 32.07
C ALA A 393 38.48 -11.81 32.83
N LEU A 394 37.37 -12.35 33.34
CA LEU A 394 37.32 -13.68 33.96
C LEU A 394 37.62 -14.80 32.97
N ALA A 395 37.15 -14.70 31.72
CA ALA A 395 37.43 -15.68 30.67
C ALA A 395 38.90 -15.66 30.21
N MET A 396 39.54 -14.48 30.21
CA MET A 396 40.92 -14.29 29.81
C MET A 396 41.93 -14.58 30.92
N PHE A 397 41.63 -14.18 32.17
CA PHE A 397 42.58 -14.12 33.29
C PHE A 397 42.14 -14.88 34.55
N GLY A 398 40.89 -15.38 34.61
CA GLY A 398 40.36 -16.09 35.78
C GLY A 398 40.90 -17.53 35.96
N ASN A 399 40.40 -18.23 36.98
CA ASN A 399 40.93 -19.53 37.45
C ASN A 399 40.85 -20.69 36.44
N SER A 400 40.18 -20.53 35.30
CA SER A 400 40.06 -21.53 34.22
C SER A 400 40.67 -21.06 32.89
N SER A 401 41.43 -19.96 32.92
CA SER A 401 41.91 -19.23 31.73
C SER A 401 43.31 -19.65 31.26
N PHE A 402 43.73 -19.12 30.11
CA PHE A 402 45.10 -19.24 29.61
C PHE A 402 46.16 -18.71 30.58
N PHE A 403 45.93 -17.56 31.23
CA PHE A 403 46.95 -16.99 32.12
C PHE A 403 47.07 -17.77 33.42
N GLN A 404 45.98 -18.35 33.94
CA GLN A 404 46.07 -19.36 34.98
C GLN A 404 46.75 -20.64 34.47
N ALA A 405 46.51 -21.01 33.20
CA ALA A 405 47.20 -22.08 32.50
C ALA A 405 48.66 -21.75 32.11
N ALA A 406 49.15 -20.56 32.46
CA ALA A 406 50.55 -20.19 32.50
C ALA A 406 50.92 -19.78 33.94
N ARG A 407 50.27 -20.36 34.98
CA ARG A 407 50.46 -20.00 36.41
C ARG A 407 50.26 -21.07 37.57
N VAL A 408 50.45 -22.42 37.45
CA VAL A 408 50.50 -23.42 38.61
C VAL A 408 51.29 -24.81 38.50
N ALA A 409 52.54 -24.90 38.01
CA ALA A 409 53.32 -26.14 37.64
C ALA A 409 54.86 -25.90 37.50
N ASP A 410 55.52 -26.17 36.34
CA ASP A 410 57.00 -26.38 36.39
C ASP A 410 57.90 -26.08 35.17
N ARG A 411 59.17 -25.74 35.50
CA ARG A 411 60.29 -25.35 34.63
C ARG A 411 60.66 -26.39 33.58
N ASP A 412 60.56 -27.66 33.93
CA ASP A 412 60.88 -28.79 33.05
C ASP A 412 59.78 -29.04 32.00
N THR A 413 58.56 -28.55 32.25
CA THR A 413 57.40 -28.72 31.36
C THR A 413 57.16 -27.55 30.40
N TYR A 414 57.73 -26.35 30.64
CA TYR A 414 57.44 -25.15 29.85
C TYR A 414 57.60 -25.35 28.33
N ASN A 415 58.62 -26.07 27.88
CA ASN A 415 58.84 -26.29 26.45
C ASN A 415 57.70 -27.10 25.80
N GLN A 416 57.10 -28.03 26.53
CA GLN A 416 55.94 -28.80 26.05
C GLN A 416 54.68 -27.93 26.10
N THR A 417 54.46 -27.22 27.21
CA THR A 417 53.32 -26.31 27.39
C THR A 417 53.32 -25.20 26.33
N ILE A 418 54.45 -24.54 26.07
CA ILE A 418 54.59 -23.51 25.02
C ILE A 418 54.33 -24.08 23.62
N ASN A 419 54.86 -25.27 23.29
CA ASN A 419 54.58 -25.88 21.99
C ASN A 419 53.08 -26.22 21.83
N ASN A 420 52.46 -26.81 22.85
CA ASN A 420 51.02 -27.10 22.86
C ASN A 420 50.17 -25.82 22.73
N ILE A 421 50.54 -24.75 23.43
CA ILE A 421 49.93 -23.41 23.33
C ILE A 421 50.06 -22.85 21.91
N CYS A 422 51.25 -22.93 21.33
CA CYS A 422 51.55 -22.39 20.01
C CYS A 422 50.94 -23.18 18.86
N GLU A 423 50.78 -24.50 19.00
CA GLU A 423 50.21 -25.37 17.97
C GLU A 423 48.68 -25.37 17.99
N ASN A 424 48.08 -25.27 19.18
CA ASN A 424 46.62 -25.16 19.33
C ASN A 424 46.11 -23.71 19.36
N SER A 425 47.00 -22.71 19.21
CA SER A 425 46.68 -21.27 19.19
C SER A 425 45.93 -20.76 20.43
N LEU A 426 46.36 -21.19 21.62
CA LEU A 426 45.66 -21.00 22.90
C LEU A 426 45.75 -19.58 23.50
N PHE A 427 45.97 -18.54 22.71
CA PHE A 427 46.11 -17.17 23.20
C PHE A 427 44.75 -16.47 23.23
N PRO A 428 44.32 -15.88 24.37
CA PRO A 428 43.03 -15.21 24.42
C PRO A 428 43.01 -14.06 23.41
N MET A 429 41.96 -14.00 22.60
CA MET A 429 41.74 -12.97 21.57
C MET A 429 42.62 -13.05 20.30
N LEU A 430 43.58 -13.98 20.19
CA LEU A 430 44.45 -14.07 19.00
C LEU A 430 43.68 -14.29 17.69
N GLY A 431 42.60 -15.08 17.73
CA GLY A 431 41.75 -15.33 16.56
C GLY A 431 40.84 -14.17 16.14
N ILE A 432 40.70 -13.13 16.97
CA ILE A 432 39.82 -11.97 16.74
C ILE A 432 40.57 -10.64 16.58
N MET A 433 41.86 -10.60 16.92
CA MET A 433 42.75 -9.48 16.61
C MET A 433 43.02 -9.34 15.10
N PRO A 434 43.35 -8.12 14.60
CA PRO A 434 43.74 -7.93 13.21
C PRO A 434 45.07 -8.64 12.90
N ARG A 435 45.15 -9.34 11.75
CA ARG A 435 46.27 -10.22 11.37
C ARG A 435 47.68 -9.60 11.39
N ASN A 436 47.79 -8.28 11.35
CA ASN A 436 49.07 -7.57 11.35
C ASN A 436 49.69 -7.41 12.76
N TYR A 437 48.91 -7.68 13.82
CA TYR A 437 49.35 -7.57 15.20
C TYR A 437 49.69 -8.96 15.75
N GLY A 438 50.97 -9.32 15.65
CA GLY A 438 51.49 -10.61 16.09
C GLY A 438 51.51 -10.75 17.60
N MET A 439 50.39 -11.15 18.19
CA MET A 439 50.21 -11.38 19.64
C MET A 439 51.02 -12.57 20.19
N GLY A 440 51.65 -13.37 19.33
CA GLY A 440 52.28 -14.63 19.69
C GLY A 440 53.76 -14.70 19.36
N GLY A 441 54.58 -15.02 20.38
CA GLY A 441 55.97 -15.48 20.20
C GLY A 441 56.09 -16.84 19.47
N CYS A 442 54.98 -17.41 19.00
CA CYS A 442 54.88 -18.73 18.38
C CYS A 442 55.35 -18.83 16.93
N SER A 443 55.73 -17.71 16.31
CA SER A 443 56.26 -17.69 14.95
C SER A 443 57.46 -18.62 14.78
N ARG A 444 57.53 -19.33 13.65
CA ARG A 444 58.70 -20.15 13.26
C ARG A 444 60.03 -19.38 13.31
N SER A 445 60.00 -18.07 13.05
CA SER A 445 61.19 -17.20 13.12
C SER A 445 61.72 -16.95 14.54
N VAL A 446 60.85 -17.04 15.56
CA VAL A 446 61.24 -16.95 16.98
C VAL A 446 61.77 -18.31 17.45
N ARG A 447 61.10 -19.41 17.06
CA ARG A 447 61.48 -20.79 17.40
C ARG A 447 62.82 -21.25 16.80
N ASN A 448 63.29 -20.62 15.72
CA ASN A 448 64.53 -20.98 15.01
C ASN A 448 65.83 -20.33 15.54
N ARG A 449 65.76 -19.43 16.52
CA ARG A 449 66.97 -19.02 17.26
C ARG A 449 67.28 -20.13 18.27
N ASN A 450 68.55 -20.55 18.40
CA ASN A 450 68.99 -21.69 19.24
C ASN A 450 68.87 -21.45 20.77
N LYS A 451 67.75 -20.90 21.24
CA LYS A 451 67.36 -20.75 22.64
C LYS A 451 65.90 -21.22 22.74
N THR A 452 65.62 -22.13 23.67
CA THR A 452 64.24 -22.50 24.01
C THR A 452 63.48 -21.23 24.44
N PRO A 453 62.32 -20.89 23.83
CA PRO A 453 61.59 -19.68 24.18
C PRO A 453 61.16 -19.76 25.65
N LYS A 454 61.45 -18.73 26.45
CA LYS A 454 60.96 -18.68 27.83
C LYS A 454 59.46 -18.33 27.79
N MET A 455 58.68 -18.89 28.71
CA MET A 455 57.25 -18.51 28.85
C MET A 455 57.10 -17.00 29.13
N GLN A 456 58.08 -16.40 29.80
CA GLN A 456 58.20 -14.94 29.97
C GLN A 456 58.20 -14.18 28.63
N ASP A 457 58.93 -14.67 27.62
CA ASP A 457 58.97 -14.07 26.28
C ASP A 457 57.61 -14.20 25.57
N VAL A 458 56.90 -15.30 25.81
CA VAL A 458 55.56 -15.56 25.24
C VAL A 458 54.51 -14.63 25.85
N ILE A 459 54.50 -14.49 27.18
CA ILE A 459 53.65 -13.55 27.92
C ILE A 459 53.97 -12.10 27.52
N TYR A 460 55.26 -11.75 27.41
CA TYR A 460 55.71 -10.44 26.97
C TYR A 460 55.17 -10.08 25.58
N ASN A 461 55.30 -10.97 24.59
CA ASN A 461 54.82 -10.71 23.23
C ASN A 461 53.29 -10.52 23.17
N TYR A 462 52.55 -11.21 24.02
CA TYR A 462 51.11 -11.04 24.17
C TYR A 462 50.75 -9.64 24.67
N PHE A 463 51.34 -9.22 25.80
CA PHE A 463 51.07 -7.91 26.39
C PHE A 463 51.58 -6.77 25.50
N ASN A 464 52.75 -6.90 24.88
CA ASN A 464 53.22 -5.97 23.86
C ASN A 464 52.26 -5.87 22.66
N GLY A 465 51.55 -6.94 22.30
CA GLY A 465 50.43 -6.90 21.34
C GLY A 465 49.25 -6.06 21.84
N LEU A 466 48.90 -6.15 23.12
CA LEU A 466 47.84 -5.35 23.74
C LEU A 466 48.15 -3.84 23.81
N LYS A 467 49.43 -3.45 23.73
CA LYS A 467 49.86 -2.02 23.72
C LYS A 467 49.27 -1.22 22.56
N ASN A 468 48.80 -1.87 21.48
CA ASN A 468 48.09 -1.18 20.41
C ASN A 468 46.62 -0.95 20.78
N GLU A 469 46.30 0.27 21.22
CA GLU A 469 44.97 0.67 21.68
C GLU A 469 43.85 0.33 20.68
N ALA A 470 44.03 0.62 19.39
CA ALA A 470 43.00 0.40 18.37
C ALA A 470 42.74 -1.10 18.10
N ALA A 471 43.80 -1.92 18.08
CA ALA A 471 43.67 -3.37 17.91
C ALA A 471 43.05 -4.03 19.15
N THR A 472 43.45 -3.58 20.34
CA THR A 472 42.92 -4.05 21.63
C THR A 472 41.44 -3.68 21.79
N ALA A 473 41.06 -2.43 21.49
CA ALA A 473 39.67 -1.99 21.56
C ALA A 473 38.76 -2.83 20.65
N GLN A 474 39.11 -3.01 19.37
CA GLN A 474 38.32 -3.83 18.44
C GLN A 474 38.21 -5.30 18.89
N ALA A 475 39.27 -5.85 19.48
CA ALA A 475 39.26 -7.22 19.93
C ALA A 475 38.47 -7.39 21.25
N LEU A 476 38.53 -6.43 22.17
CA LEU A 476 37.70 -6.40 23.38
C LEU A 476 36.22 -6.23 23.04
N GLU A 477 35.88 -5.39 22.06
CA GLU A 477 34.51 -5.24 21.54
C GLU A 477 33.92 -6.59 21.08
N LYS A 478 34.68 -7.35 20.27
CA LYS A 478 34.30 -8.71 19.84
C LYS A 478 34.22 -9.69 21.01
N ALA A 479 35.11 -9.59 22.00
CA ALA A 479 35.08 -10.44 23.17
C ALA A 479 33.83 -10.17 24.04
N MET A 480 33.47 -8.90 24.25
CA MET A 480 32.26 -8.49 24.97
C MET A 480 30.98 -8.91 24.22
N PHE A 481 30.99 -8.88 22.88
CA PHE A 481 29.91 -9.46 22.09
C PHE A 481 29.75 -10.96 22.38
N PHE A 482 30.83 -11.75 22.42
CA PHE A 482 30.76 -13.17 22.78
C PHE A 482 30.34 -13.42 24.23
N ALA A 483 30.71 -12.55 25.17
CA ALA A 483 30.23 -12.61 26.56
C ALA A 483 28.72 -12.40 26.64
N ASN A 484 28.20 -11.36 25.97
CA ASN A 484 26.75 -11.11 25.86
C ASN A 484 26.01 -12.27 25.20
N GLU A 485 26.53 -12.82 24.10
CA GLU A 485 25.93 -13.97 23.42
C GLU A 485 25.95 -15.23 24.31
N ALA A 486 27.04 -15.48 25.04
CA ALA A 486 27.15 -16.59 25.99
C ALA A 486 26.17 -16.46 27.17
N LEU A 487 25.98 -15.25 27.69
CA LEU A 487 24.99 -14.94 28.73
C LEU A 487 23.56 -15.17 28.21
N LEU A 488 23.18 -14.50 27.12
CA LEU A 488 21.83 -14.56 26.57
C LEU A 488 21.43 -15.97 26.11
N THR A 489 22.34 -16.72 25.45
CA THR A 489 22.07 -18.12 25.06
C THR A 489 22.00 -19.07 26.25
N THR A 490 22.61 -18.75 27.38
CA THR A 490 22.48 -19.54 28.62
C THR A 490 21.16 -19.23 29.31
N ALA A 491 20.81 -17.95 29.45
CA ALA A 491 19.52 -17.50 29.97
C ALA A 491 18.35 -18.09 29.15
N ALA A 492 18.41 -17.99 27.82
CA ALA A 492 17.43 -18.53 26.90
C ALA A 492 17.32 -20.08 26.91
N SER A 493 18.23 -20.79 27.59
CA SER A 493 18.14 -22.25 27.79
C SER A 493 17.46 -22.66 29.10
N LEU A 494 17.16 -21.72 29.99
CA LEU A 494 16.43 -21.96 31.25
C LEU A 494 14.94 -22.23 30.98
N SER A 495 14.23 -22.86 31.93
CA SER A 495 12.89 -23.41 31.70
C SER A 495 11.74 -22.39 31.62
N GLN A 496 11.99 -21.13 32.00
CA GLN A 496 11.01 -20.04 32.13
C GLN A 496 11.15 -18.97 31.03
N ASN A 497 11.57 -19.39 29.84
CA ASN A 497 11.91 -18.55 28.69
C ASN A 497 10.71 -18.27 27.76
N ARG A 498 10.76 -17.15 27.03
CA ARG A 498 9.65 -16.66 26.18
C ARG A 498 9.80 -17.19 24.74
N PRO A 499 8.91 -18.06 24.24
CA PRO A 499 9.03 -18.62 22.90
C PRO A 499 8.78 -17.57 21.82
N ILE A 500 9.67 -17.50 20.82
CA ILE A 500 9.52 -16.68 19.62
C ILE A 500 8.93 -17.56 18.52
N PHE A 501 7.73 -17.20 18.09
CA PHE A 501 6.99 -17.88 17.03
C PHE A 501 7.22 -17.22 15.67
N TYR A 502 7.25 -18.04 14.63
CA TYR A 502 7.18 -17.62 13.24
C TYR A 502 5.90 -18.19 12.61
N ASN A 503 5.23 -17.35 11.84
CA ASN A 503 4.08 -17.69 11.00
C ASN A 503 4.25 -16.88 9.70
N PRO A 504 4.24 -17.52 8.51
CA PRO A 504 4.39 -16.83 7.22
C PRO A 504 3.15 -15.99 6.82
N GLY A 505 2.08 -16.01 7.60
CA GLY A 505 0.84 -15.28 7.34
C GLY A 505 -0.05 -15.92 6.27
N THR A 506 -1.20 -15.30 6.02
CA THR A 506 -2.12 -15.64 4.94
C THR A 506 -2.05 -14.56 3.86
N ALA A 507 -1.88 -14.98 2.61
CA ALA A 507 -1.78 -14.08 1.47
C ALA A 507 -3.10 -13.33 1.21
N VAL A 508 -3.03 -12.00 1.16
CA VAL A 508 -4.15 -11.12 0.81
C VAL A 508 -3.73 -10.22 -0.35
N MET A 509 -4.54 -10.17 -1.41
CA MET A 509 -4.36 -9.22 -2.50
C MET A 509 -5.12 -7.93 -2.17
N LYS A 510 -4.44 -6.78 -2.13
CA LYS A 510 -5.07 -5.46 -1.99
C LYS A 510 -4.60 -4.51 -3.10
N PRO A 511 -5.37 -3.47 -3.47
CA PRO A 511 -4.88 -2.45 -4.38
C PRO A 511 -3.70 -1.70 -3.76
N LYS A 512 -2.62 -1.52 -4.53
CA LYS A 512 -1.42 -0.82 -4.08
C LYS A 512 -1.70 0.66 -3.82
N THR A 513 -1.18 1.17 -2.72
CA THR A 513 -1.18 2.60 -2.40
C THR A 513 -0.17 3.33 -3.30
N ASP A 514 -0.63 3.88 -4.42
CA ASP A 514 0.13 4.84 -5.23
C ASP A 514 -0.59 6.19 -5.27
N LEU A 515 0.10 7.23 -4.79
CA LEU A 515 -0.41 8.60 -4.75
C LEU A 515 -0.67 9.15 -6.16
N ALA A 516 0.19 8.82 -7.13
CA ALA A 516 0.04 9.26 -8.52
C ALA A 516 -1.20 8.62 -9.18
N ALA A 517 -1.40 7.32 -8.96
CA ALA A 517 -2.62 6.61 -9.37
C ALA A 517 -3.89 7.25 -8.79
N VAL A 518 -3.93 7.50 -7.47
CA VAL A 518 -5.10 8.06 -6.80
C VAL A 518 -5.44 9.46 -7.30
N ILE A 519 -4.45 10.34 -7.45
CA ILE A 519 -4.67 11.70 -7.98
C ILE A 519 -5.19 11.64 -9.43
N THR A 520 -4.56 10.84 -10.29
CA THR A 520 -4.91 10.75 -11.72
C THR A 520 -6.32 10.19 -11.94
N VAL A 521 -6.68 9.11 -11.27
CA VAL A 521 -8.01 8.49 -11.45
C VAL A 521 -9.11 9.34 -10.78
N THR A 522 -8.85 9.93 -9.61
CA THR A 522 -9.83 10.81 -8.93
C THR A 522 -10.09 12.08 -9.73
N THR A 523 -9.06 12.67 -10.37
CA THR A 523 -9.25 13.86 -11.22
C THR A 523 -10.03 13.53 -12.49
N LEU A 524 -9.77 12.41 -13.16
CA LEU A 524 -10.55 11.95 -14.32
C LEU A 524 -12.03 11.71 -13.96
N ILE A 525 -12.30 10.98 -12.88
CA ILE A 525 -13.68 10.76 -12.39
C ILE A 525 -14.32 12.08 -12.01
N GLY A 526 -13.59 12.98 -11.35
CA GLY A 526 -14.05 14.32 -10.98
C GLY A 526 -14.47 15.15 -12.19
N PHE A 527 -13.65 15.21 -13.24
CA PHE A 527 -14.01 15.88 -14.49
C PHE A 527 -15.23 15.24 -15.16
N GLN A 528 -15.32 13.91 -15.20
CA GLN A 528 -16.47 13.21 -15.76
C GLN A 528 -17.76 13.52 -14.99
N VAL A 529 -17.72 13.48 -13.66
CA VAL A 529 -18.87 13.80 -12.79
C VAL A 529 -19.29 15.26 -12.96
N VAL A 530 -18.36 16.21 -12.98
CA VAL A 530 -18.67 17.64 -13.19
C VAL A 530 -19.32 17.86 -14.56
N ALA A 531 -18.79 17.24 -15.62
CA ALA A 531 -19.34 17.33 -16.97
C ALA A 531 -20.75 16.72 -17.07
N LEU A 532 -20.98 15.56 -16.44
CA LEU A 532 -22.30 14.92 -16.40
C LEU A 532 -23.31 15.71 -15.58
N CYS A 533 -22.91 16.29 -14.45
CA CYS A 533 -23.74 17.20 -13.66
C CYS A 533 -24.12 18.45 -14.46
N ALA A 534 -23.16 19.05 -15.19
CA ALA A 534 -23.41 20.20 -16.05
C ALA A 534 -24.34 19.86 -17.22
N LEU A 535 -24.16 18.70 -17.85
CA LEU A 535 -25.05 18.18 -18.90
C LEU A 535 -26.47 17.93 -18.37
N MET A 536 -26.61 17.28 -17.21
CA MET A 536 -27.91 17.01 -16.59
C MET A 536 -28.64 18.30 -16.23
N TRP A 537 -27.92 19.29 -15.68
CA TRP A 537 -28.47 20.62 -15.39
C TRP A 537 -28.86 21.39 -16.67
N PHE A 538 -28.09 21.25 -17.76
CA PHE A 538 -28.45 21.80 -19.06
C PHE A 538 -29.72 21.17 -19.63
N ILE A 539 -29.90 19.85 -19.48
CA ILE A 539 -31.11 19.12 -19.88
C ILE A 539 -32.33 19.55 -19.06
N LEU A 540 -32.19 19.69 -17.74
CA LEU A 540 -33.30 20.05 -16.84
C LEU A 540 -33.76 21.51 -16.96
N ARG A 541 -32.94 22.39 -17.57
CA ARG A 541 -33.21 23.84 -17.65
C ARG A 541 -34.41 24.22 -18.52
N ALA A 542 -34.89 23.35 -19.41
CA ALA A 542 -35.98 23.67 -20.33
C ALA A 542 -36.72 22.41 -20.83
N PRO A 543 -38.03 22.51 -21.10
CA PRO A 543 -38.81 21.43 -21.70
C PRO A 543 -38.40 21.18 -23.16
N THR A 544 -38.62 19.96 -23.64
CA THR A 544 -38.37 19.56 -25.03
C THR A 544 -39.65 19.13 -25.75
N TRP A 545 -39.66 19.26 -27.07
CA TRP A 545 -40.77 18.86 -27.94
C TRP A 545 -40.70 17.37 -28.37
N THR A 546 -39.51 16.76 -28.28
CA THR A 546 -39.25 15.34 -28.51
C THR A 546 -38.36 14.77 -27.39
N GLU A 547 -38.38 13.45 -27.17
CA GLU A 547 -37.44 12.77 -26.26
C GLU A 547 -36.02 12.68 -26.87
N THR A 548 -35.94 12.47 -28.18
CA THR A 548 -34.70 12.19 -28.95
C THR A 548 -34.73 12.86 -30.33
N LEU A 549 -33.55 13.18 -30.86
CA LEU A 549 -33.38 13.78 -32.20
C LEU A 549 -33.21 12.67 -33.26
N ASP A 550 -34.23 11.82 -33.38
CA ASP A 550 -34.20 10.65 -34.27
C ASP A 550 -34.73 10.96 -35.69
N ALA A 551 -34.73 9.97 -36.58
CA ALA A 551 -35.14 10.12 -37.98
C ALA A 551 -36.55 10.71 -38.17
N ASP A 552 -37.50 10.42 -37.28
CA ASP A 552 -38.86 11.01 -37.32
C ASP A 552 -38.85 12.51 -37.01
N ALA A 553 -38.02 12.94 -36.05
CA ALA A 553 -37.83 14.35 -35.71
C ALA A 553 -37.15 15.10 -36.86
N LEU A 554 -36.17 14.47 -37.53
CA LEU A 554 -35.57 14.99 -38.76
C LEU A 554 -36.55 15.01 -39.94
N ALA A 555 -37.44 14.03 -40.06
CA ALA A 555 -38.45 13.97 -41.13
C ALA A 555 -39.49 15.07 -40.98
N GLN A 556 -39.92 15.39 -39.76
CA GLN A 556 -40.77 16.55 -39.47
C GLN A 556 -40.09 17.87 -39.89
N ILE A 557 -38.80 18.03 -39.56
CA ILE A 557 -38.01 19.22 -39.94
C ILE A 557 -37.77 19.27 -41.47
N GLY A 558 -37.49 18.13 -42.09
CA GLY A 558 -37.30 17.99 -43.54
C GLY A 558 -38.57 18.24 -44.35
N GLY A 559 -39.75 17.95 -43.78
CA GLY A 559 -41.05 18.33 -44.36
C GLY A 559 -41.18 19.84 -44.53
N GLN A 560 -40.80 20.61 -43.51
CA GLN A 560 -40.87 22.08 -43.54
C GLN A 560 -39.89 22.71 -44.53
N LEU A 561 -38.68 22.13 -44.66
CA LEU A 561 -37.71 22.53 -45.68
C LEU A 561 -38.21 22.35 -47.12
N LYS A 562 -39.18 21.45 -47.35
CA LYS A 562 -39.81 21.26 -48.67
C LYS A 562 -40.84 22.35 -49.00
N GLU A 563 -41.44 22.98 -47.99
CA GLU A 563 -42.45 24.03 -48.15
C GLU A 563 -41.86 25.39 -48.55
N TRP A 564 -40.54 25.59 -48.40
CA TRP A 564 -39.83 26.85 -48.70
C TRP A 564 -39.70 27.18 -50.19
N GLY A 565 -40.14 26.29 -51.10
CA GLY A 565 -40.11 26.52 -52.55
C GLY A 565 -38.71 26.46 -53.18
N GLU A 566 -38.64 26.79 -54.48
CA GLU A 566 -37.38 26.92 -55.22
C GLU A 566 -37.16 28.39 -55.67
N PRO A 567 -35.90 28.90 -55.67
CA PRO A 567 -34.65 28.18 -55.42
C PRO A 567 -34.39 27.89 -53.94
N ARG A 568 -33.91 26.68 -53.63
CA ARG A 568 -33.64 26.26 -52.25
C ARG A 568 -32.43 27.03 -51.68
N PRO A 569 -32.53 27.62 -50.48
CA PRO A 569 -31.40 28.31 -49.86
C PRO A 569 -30.28 27.33 -49.45
N ASP A 570 -29.06 27.87 -49.34
CA ASP A 570 -27.86 27.13 -48.94
C ASP A 570 -27.96 26.65 -47.48
N LEU A 571 -27.95 25.33 -47.28
CA LEU A 571 -28.03 24.65 -45.97
C LEU A 571 -26.93 25.07 -44.98
N THR A 572 -25.82 25.65 -45.46
CA THR A 572 -24.76 26.20 -44.62
C THR A 572 -25.14 27.56 -44.00
N GLN A 573 -26.07 28.29 -44.62
CA GLN A 573 -26.49 29.65 -44.25
C GLN A 573 -27.86 29.70 -43.54
N ILE A 574 -28.70 28.66 -43.71
CA ILE A 574 -29.98 28.54 -43.01
C ILE A 574 -29.77 28.25 -41.52
N ASN A 575 -30.49 28.95 -40.65
CA ASN A 575 -30.58 28.64 -39.23
C ASN A 575 -31.38 27.33 -39.00
N GLY A 576 -30.69 26.21 -38.79
CA GLY A 576 -31.26 24.92 -38.43
C GLY A 576 -31.75 24.82 -36.97
N ILE A 577 -32.18 25.94 -36.38
CA ILE A 577 -32.73 25.99 -35.02
C ILE A 577 -34.24 25.85 -35.08
N VAL A 578 -34.82 24.99 -34.24
CA VAL A 578 -36.28 24.87 -34.10
C VAL A 578 -36.78 26.03 -33.23
N GLY A 579 -37.54 26.93 -33.85
CA GLY A 579 -38.21 28.05 -33.19
C GLY A 579 -39.72 27.88 -33.17
N VAL A 580 -40.41 28.92 -32.74
CA VAL A 580 -41.88 28.99 -32.73
C VAL A 580 -42.32 30.10 -33.65
N ASP A 581 -43.34 29.84 -34.46
CA ASP A 581 -44.04 30.85 -35.24
C ASP A 581 -45.49 30.96 -34.77
N GLU A 582 -46.00 32.18 -34.67
CA GLU A 582 -47.32 32.50 -34.11
C GLU A 582 -48.12 33.25 -35.19
N THR A 583 -49.05 32.55 -35.84
CA THR A 583 -49.79 33.05 -37.01
C THR A 583 -50.70 34.22 -36.64
N ARG A 584 -50.19 35.44 -36.78
CA ARG A 584 -51.04 36.64 -36.76
C ARG A 584 -51.80 36.73 -38.08
N HIS A 585 -53.11 36.51 -38.04
CA HIS A 585 -54.01 36.92 -39.12
C HIS A 585 -53.98 38.44 -39.28
N GLN A 586 -53.10 38.95 -40.14
CA GLN A 586 -53.16 40.33 -40.62
C GLN A 586 -54.31 40.45 -41.62
N ALA A 587 -55.42 41.02 -41.17
CA ALA A 587 -56.54 41.38 -42.03
C ALA A 587 -56.20 42.64 -42.84
N GLU A 588 -55.54 42.49 -43.98
CA GLU A 588 -55.34 43.59 -44.92
C GLU A 588 -56.63 43.91 -45.69
N THR A 589 -57.31 44.95 -45.21
CA THR A 589 -58.10 45.92 -45.98
C THR A 589 -59.03 45.39 -47.08
N SER A 590 -60.30 45.20 -46.73
CA SER A 590 -61.43 45.48 -47.63
C SER A 590 -62.42 46.38 -46.91
N SER A 591 -62.85 47.46 -47.57
CA SER A 591 -63.56 48.56 -46.92
C SER A 591 -65.07 48.32 -46.78
N VAL A 592 -65.65 48.87 -45.70
CA VAL A 592 -67.09 49.09 -45.48
C VAL A 592 -67.96 47.85 -45.18
N ARG A 593 -68.13 47.52 -43.88
CA ARG A 593 -69.45 47.59 -43.19
C ARG A 593 -69.37 47.50 -41.66
N LEU A 594 -70.52 47.78 -41.03
CA LEU A 594 -70.72 48.19 -39.63
C LEU A 594 -70.19 47.25 -38.55
N SER A 595 -69.86 47.88 -37.42
CA SER A 595 -69.70 47.26 -36.11
C SER A 595 -71.01 46.78 -35.48
N THR A 596 -71.01 45.57 -34.94
CA THR A 596 -71.80 45.20 -33.76
C THR A 596 -70.87 44.51 -32.78
N GLY A 597 -70.59 45.16 -31.64
CA GLY A 597 -69.72 44.60 -30.63
C GLY A 597 -70.51 43.76 -29.63
N GLN A 598 -70.25 42.46 -29.61
CA GLN A 598 -70.20 41.61 -28.42
C GLN A 598 -69.34 40.38 -28.79
N ASP A 599 -68.79 39.67 -27.81
CA ASP A 599 -67.95 38.45 -27.97
C ASP A 599 -66.47 38.67 -28.36
N ALA A 600 -65.77 39.45 -27.53
CA ALA A 600 -64.32 39.39 -27.44
C ALA A 600 -63.86 38.17 -26.62
N ALA A 601 -63.83 36.98 -27.23
CA ALA A 601 -63.25 35.77 -26.65
C ALA A 601 -62.64 34.84 -27.72
N SER A 602 -61.52 34.19 -27.38
CA SER A 602 -60.87 33.11 -28.15
C SER A 602 -60.57 33.36 -29.64
N HIS A 603 -59.56 34.19 -29.93
CA HIS A 603 -58.69 33.95 -31.08
C HIS A 603 -57.30 33.52 -30.59
N SER A 604 -57.12 32.20 -30.39
CA SER A 604 -55.79 31.61 -30.28
C SER A 604 -55.20 31.55 -31.69
N GLY A 605 -54.11 32.27 -31.93
CA GLY A 605 -53.33 32.09 -33.17
C GLY A 605 -52.65 30.72 -33.12
N SER A 606 -52.70 29.96 -34.22
CA SER A 606 -52.20 28.58 -34.21
C SER A 606 -50.68 28.56 -34.06
N ILE A 607 -50.20 28.03 -32.94
CA ILE A 607 -48.78 27.99 -32.61
C ILE A 607 -48.15 26.78 -33.32
N HIS A 608 -47.21 27.04 -34.23
CA HIS A 608 -46.49 25.98 -34.95
C HIS A 608 -44.98 26.04 -34.68
N LEU A 609 -44.35 24.87 -34.52
CA LEU A 609 -42.89 24.76 -34.50
C LEU A 609 -42.39 24.92 -35.92
N THR A 610 -41.38 25.77 -36.15
CA THR A 610 -40.80 25.97 -37.48
C THR A 610 -39.27 26.03 -37.44
N LEU A 611 -38.63 25.49 -38.47
CA LEU A 611 -37.18 25.66 -38.66
C LEU A 611 -36.86 27.13 -38.96
N GLY A 612 -35.99 27.73 -38.16
CA GLY A 612 -35.61 29.15 -38.27
C GLY A 612 -36.60 30.15 -37.66
N GLY A 613 -37.77 29.70 -37.16
CA GLY A 613 -38.82 30.56 -36.59
C GLY A 613 -38.34 31.51 -35.49
N GLU A 614 -38.88 32.72 -35.42
CA GLU A 614 -38.34 33.79 -34.57
C GLU A 614 -38.65 33.64 -33.07
N GLY A 615 -39.75 32.98 -32.73
CA GLY A 615 -40.21 32.77 -31.37
C GLY A 615 -39.32 31.83 -30.54
N LEU A 616 -39.22 32.13 -29.25
CA LEU A 616 -38.43 31.37 -28.28
C LEU A 616 -39.24 30.23 -27.66
N ILE A 617 -38.66 29.04 -27.61
CA ILE A 617 -39.26 27.89 -26.92
C ILE A 617 -39.06 28.07 -25.41
N ASN A 618 -40.16 28.30 -24.69
CA ASN A 618 -40.19 28.39 -23.24
C ASN A 618 -41.33 27.54 -22.65
N ARG A 619 -41.38 27.44 -21.32
CA ARG A 619 -42.36 26.60 -20.61
C ARG A 619 -43.81 27.00 -20.87
N GLY A 620 -44.14 28.29 -20.85
CA GLY A 620 -45.51 28.76 -21.11
C GLY A 620 -45.94 28.59 -22.57
N VAL A 621 -45.01 28.57 -23.52
CA VAL A 621 -45.30 28.25 -24.93
C VAL A 621 -45.58 26.76 -25.11
N MET A 622 -44.80 25.89 -24.47
CA MET A 622 -45.06 24.44 -24.47
C MET A 622 -46.39 24.07 -23.81
N GLU A 623 -46.71 24.71 -22.68
CA GLU A 623 -48.00 24.51 -21.99
C GLU A 623 -49.18 24.99 -22.87
N ARG A 624 -49.01 26.05 -23.70
CA ARG A 624 -50.01 26.47 -24.71
C ARG A 624 -50.13 25.50 -25.89
N MET A 625 -49.03 25.08 -26.51
CA MET A 625 -49.06 24.08 -27.60
C MET A 625 -49.77 22.79 -27.16
N GLN A 626 -49.51 22.34 -25.93
CA GLN A 626 -50.14 21.15 -25.38
C GLN A 626 -51.66 21.34 -25.15
N ALA A 627 -52.09 22.56 -24.80
CA ALA A 627 -53.51 22.91 -24.68
C ALA A 627 -54.24 22.96 -26.04
N ASP A 628 -53.69 23.65 -27.05
CA ASP A 628 -54.25 23.71 -28.41
C ASP A 628 -54.37 22.31 -29.04
N THR A 629 -53.41 21.41 -28.75
CA THR A 629 -53.47 20.02 -29.21
C THR A 629 -54.62 19.23 -28.55
N THR A 630 -55.01 19.57 -27.32
CA THR A 630 -56.14 18.91 -26.62
C THR A 630 -57.51 19.43 -27.05
N THR A 631 -57.65 20.72 -27.37
CA THR A 631 -58.91 21.29 -27.87
C THR A 631 -59.23 20.80 -29.28
N ALA A 632 -58.22 20.65 -30.15
CA ALA A 632 -58.37 20.09 -31.50
C ALA A 632 -58.80 18.60 -31.55
N VAL A 633 -58.88 17.91 -30.40
CA VAL A 633 -59.29 16.49 -30.30
C VAL A 633 -60.73 16.34 -29.76
N GLN A 634 -61.39 17.43 -29.35
CA GLN A 634 -62.77 17.44 -28.84
C GLN A 634 -63.79 18.12 -29.78
N ALA A 635 -63.40 18.45 -31.01
CA ALA A 635 -64.27 18.96 -32.07
C ALA A 635 -64.56 17.88 -33.14
#